data_AF-A0A9P1V4W6-F1
#
_entry.id   AF-A0A9P1V4W6-F1
#
_cell.length_a   1.000
_cell.length_b   1.000
_cell.length_c   1.000
_cell.angle_alpha   90.00
_cell.angle_beta   90.00
_cell.angle_gamma   90.00
#
_symmetry.space_group_name_H-M   'P 1'
#
loop_
_entity.id
_entity.type
_entity.pdbx_description
1 polymer ?
#
loop_
_entity_poly.entity_id
_entity_poly.type
_entity_poly.pdbx_seq_one_letter_code
_entity_poly.pdbx_strand_id
1 'polypeptide(L)'
;MKLNFIIKILTILFFIITATTATSKVMGNIFSTSPKVCLYSEDKLQGKSKCFSNQEKSDLFNEDDVMIGNDNTSSIYIPDGMLATIYKNDDYSPPYFNLTESIGQRALADLYMDNAISSIEVAYSPIESCSERCVILKRMQLPLSDIFAHQWSNPGYPNKQVLLSFDINDHSVFMTELTLGPLIWFSNRELFIFTNPQNNEPLAFRIHPDANRFSLLFHINSNNIAVDYMESRGTEQIALSPTITMANAPFDRPIETSAIIINNTGKQPLIIDQIVMTASAEDIRSIYHRSERDTAGTLGCTFIPALAIYNYVTHSRCNQGDALWSKVKHWFSNDNKDKSVLVAGDSSLLKPQSHSPNNSLAALTLTQIQTQLHNQALTLPATAQFCKTSIDNILASRYPRDVDMHCPLWVSRVLADFTLLFGDSMRDWTLDVLRRVITQIYESDTTGFATSDPAAESRLVNEVREVIRGQGQDETIHQISQAFEYTRLNYARYRAHTPTTAVPPAAAQRLPLGTYSLSLASYHYPTDRPAVRVRENGAWVTHPDLYFDVDILDTTIPDQPGVDEPLMDDARAALAAWSDIYNAAPVNYHITNEYWSEHDRTIEAGRAHSYSLYSEILAPENDYIYVAVRLRGDIVSLLAARRDESFENSHENYYVEFFVTDPNYVLMPEDEESVRGAGRAAVQGIAQYLQQRGVKTLRFRAISQPAARVSTKLGFHHDEF
;
A
#
# COMPACT_ATOMS: atom_id res chain seq x y z
N MET A 1 -5.44 2.58 35.71
CA MET A 1 -6.00 3.89 36.13
C MET A 1 -5.10 5.11 35.85
N LYS A 2 -3.85 4.97 35.37
CA LYS A 2 -2.98 6.11 34.97
C LYS A 2 -3.02 6.49 33.47
N LEU A 3 -3.65 5.67 32.61
CA LEU A 3 -3.68 5.89 31.15
C LEU A 3 -4.82 6.84 30.70
N ASN A 4 -5.93 6.89 31.44
CA ASN A 4 -7.09 7.75 31.14
C ASN A 4 -6.89 9.25 31.47
N PHE A 5 -5.79 9.64 32.10
CA PHE A 5 -5.52 11.05 32.47
C PHE A 5 -4.61 11.76 31.47
N ILE A 6 -3.70 11.05 30.79
CA ILE A 6 -2.81 11.62 29.77
C ILE A 6 -3.54 11.81 28.44
N ILE A 7 -4.45 10.88 28.09
CA ILE A 7 -5.28 10.99 26.88
C ILE A 7 -6.26 12.17 26.95
N LYS A 8 -6.79 12.49 28.15
CA LYS A 8 -7.65 13.67 28.37
C LYS A 8 -6.91 15.01 28.30
N ILE A 9 -5.59 15.04 28.56
CA ILE A 9 -4.78 16.26 28.44
C ILE A 9 -4.34 16.50 26.99
N LEU A 10 -4.03 15.44 26.23
CA LEU A 10 -3.68 15.58 24.81
C LEU A 10 -4.89 15.96 23.93
N THR A 11 -6.11 15.51 24.25
CA THR A 11 -7.33 15.92 23.50
C THR A 11 -7.80 17.33 23.83
N ILE A 12 -7.50 17.86 25.03
CA ILE A 12 -7.89 19.23 25.43
C ILE A 12 -6.89 20.27 24.92
N LEU A 13 -5.58 19.96 24.80
CA LEU A 13 -4.62 20.85 24.14
C LEU A 13 -4.84 20.94 22.62
N PHE A 14 -5.41 19.89 22.01
CA PHE A 14 -5.75 19.86 20.58
C PHE A 14 -6.99 20.71 20.24
N PHE A 15 -7.84 21.08 21.21
CA PHE A 15 -9.05 21.90 20.98
C PHE A 15 -8.94 23.37 21.42
N ILE A 16 -7.98 23.74 22.28
CA ILE A 16 -7.88 25.11 22.83
C ILE A 16 -7.04 26.05 21.95
N ILE A 17 -6.17 25.54 21.07
CA ILE A 17 -5.38 26.43 20.18
C ILE A 17 -6.11 26.72 18.85
N THR A 18 -7.20 26.01 18.54
CA THR A 18 -8.02 26.24 17.33
C THR A 18 -9.17 27.25 17.49
N ALA A 19 -9.27 28.00 18.60
CA ALA A 19 -10.38 28.94 18.81
C ALA A 19 -10.02 30.20 19.64
N THR A 20 -9.06 31.00 19.18
CA THR A 20 -8.96 32.42 19.58
C THR A 20 -8.66 33.32 18.39
N THR A 21 -9.56 33.33 17.41
CA THR A 21 -9.67 34.45 16.46
C THR A 21 -11.14 34.80 16.25
N ALA A 22 -11.69 35.58 17.18
CA ALA A 22 -12.91 36.36 16.96
C ALA A 22 -12.69 37.79 17.47
N THR A 23 -12.40 38.66 16.50
CA THR A 23 -12.78 40.08 16.44
C THR A 23 -12.45 40.99 17.63
N SER A 24 -11.32 41.68 17.52
CA SER A 24 -11.14 43.02 18.08
C SER A 24 -11.20 44.02 16.92
N LYS A 25 -12.37 44.63 16.72
CA LYS A 25 -12.52 45.87 15.94
C LYS A 25 -11.91 46.99 16.79
N VAL A 26 -10.68 47.39 16.48
CA VAL A 26 -10.20 48.73 16.83
C VAL A 26 -9.76 49.40 15.54
N MET A 27 -10.53 50.43 15.20
CA MET A 27 -10.29 51.36 14.11
C MET A 27 -8.95 52.06 14.35
N GLY A 28 -7.98 51.80 13.49
CA GLY A 28 -6.73 52.54 13.41
C GLY A 28 -6.27 52.56 11.97
N ASN A 29 -6.50 53.68 11.28
CA ASN A 29 -5.83 53.97 10.01
C ASN A 29 -4.32 53.90 10.23
N ILE A 30 -3.68 52.86 9.70
CA ILE A 30 -2.23 52.81 9.56
C ILE A 30 -1.97 52.44 8.12
N PHE A 31 -1.25 53.33 7.43
CA PHE A 31 -0.67 53.08 6.12
C PHE A 31 0.04 51.71 6.14
N SER A 32 -0.51 50.72 5.42
CA SER A 32 0.15 49.42 5.27
C SER A 32 1.40 49.65 4.42
N THR A 33 2.55 49.79 5.08
CA THR A 33 3.85 49.68 4.42
C THR A 33 3.93 48.30 3.80
N SER A 34 4.23 48.21 2.51
CA SER A 34 4.43 46.92 1.82
C SER A 34 5.38 46.03 2.64
N PRO A 35 5.07 44.74 2.86
CA PRO A 35 5.93 43.84 3.61
C PRO A 35 7.32 43.79 2.96
N LYS A 36 8.37 43.73 3.79
CA LYS A 36 9.77 43.68 3.36
C LYS A 36 10.52 42.54 4.03
N VAL A 37 11.35 41.85 3.27
CA VAL A 37 12.32 40.87 3.77
C VAL A 37 13.57 41.63 4.20
N CYS A 38 14.15 41.33 5.36
CA CYS A 38 15.33 42.04 5.85
C CYS A 38 16.45 41.08 6.23
N LEU A 39 17.66 41.31 5.72
CA LEU A 39 18.89 40.63 6.13
C LEU A 39 19.52 41.36 7.32
N TYR A 40 20.16 40.61 8.22
CA TYR A 40 20.78 41.11 9.45
C TYR A 40 22.17 40.51 9.67
N SER A 41 23.11 41.34 10.11
CA SER A 41 24.51 40.94 10.31
C SER A 41 24.76 40.15 11.60
N GLU A 42 23.78 40.11 12.50
CA GLU A 42 23.83 39.35 13.75
C GLU A 42 22.60 38.45 13.86
N ASP A 43 22.64 37.48 14.79
CA ASP A 43 21.49 36.61 15.07
C ASP A 43 20.32 37.39 15.70
N LYS A 44 19.13 36.76 15.73
CA LYS A 44 17.92 37.32 16.35
C LYS A 44 17.46 38.66 15.74
N LEU A 45 17.74 38.87 14.45
CA LEU A 45 17.31 40.04 13.69
C LEU A 45 17.93 41.35 14.22
N GLN A 46 19.23 41.32 14.54
CA GLN A 46 20.00 42.45 15.11
C GLN A 46 21.19 42.85 14.24
N GLY A 47 21.85 43.95 14.60
CA GLY A 47 23.02 44.46 13.88
C GLY A 47 22.67 45.33 12.67
N LYS A 48 23.59 45.41 11.71
CA LYS A 48 23.36 46.09 10.43
C LYS A 48 22.30 45.34 9.63
N SER A 49 21.45 46.07 8.91
CA SER A 49 20.38 45.45 8.13
C SER A 49 20.16 46.11 6.78
N LYS A 50 19.60 45.33 5.86
CA LYS A 50 19.11 45.80 4.56
C LYS A 50 17.81 45.08 4.23
N CYS A 51 16.82 45.83 3.77
CA CYS A 51 15.47 45.33 3.53
C CYS A 51 15.08 45.47 2.06
N PHE A 52 14.35 44.46 1.58
CA PHE A 52 13.95 44.26 0.21
C PHE A 52 12.43 44.19 0.11
N SER A 53 11.86 44.96 -0.81
CA SER A 53 10.44 44.87 -1.18
C SER A 53 10.20 43.74 -2.19
N ASN A 54 8.94 43.42 -2.48
CA ASN A 54 8.60 42.48 -3.54
C ASN A 54 9.25 42.85 -4.90
N GLN A 55 9.77 41.85 -5.61
CA GLN A 55 10.52 41.95 -6.88
C GLN A 55 11.89 42.66 -6.77
N GLU A 56 12.32 43.06 -5.58
CA GLU A 56 13.68 43.54 -5.38
C GLU A 56 14.65 42.36 -5.32
N LYS A 57 15.82 42.56 -5.92
CA LYS A 57 16.94 41.63 -5.88
C LYS A 57 18.24 42.40 -5.74
N SER A 58 19.25 41.74 -5.18
CA SER A 58 20.55 42.36 -4.94
C SER A 58 21.64 41.30 -5.01
N ASP A 59 22.70 41.68 -5.73
CA ASP A 59 23.99 41.01 -5.66
C ASP A 59 24.85 41.81 -4.68
N LEU A 60 25.16 41.18 -3.54
CA LEU A 60 25.82 41.81 -2.40
C LEU A 60 27.34 41.97 -2.65
N PHE A 61 27.91 41.29 -3.65
CA PHE A 61 29.34 41.39 -3.97
C PHE A 61 29.74 42.79 -4.42
N ASN A 62 28.85 43.47 -5.14
CA ASN A 62 29.09 44.78 -5.73
C ASN A 62 28.67 45.95 -4.82
N GLU A 63 28.29 45.67 -3.57
CA GLU A 63 27.73 46.67 -2.65
C GLU A 63 28.71 47.08 -1.55
N ASP A 64 28.71 48.37 -1.21
CA ASP A 64 29.57 48.91 -0.16
C ASP A 64 29.13 48.42 1.25
N ASP A 65 30.10 48.06 2.11
CA ASP A 65 29.95 47.56 3.50
C ASP A 65 29.29 48.53 4.51
N VAL A 66 28.71 49.64 4.03
CA VAL A 66 28.02 50.64 4.87
C VAL A 66 26.75 50.04 5.48
N MET A 67 26.06 49.17 4.75
CA MET A 67 24.94 48.35 5.24
C MET A 67 25.42 46.91 5.53
N ILE A 68 24.57 45.92 5.32
CA ILE A 68 24.98 44.51 5.29
C ILE A 68 25.55 44.19 3.90
N GLY A 69 26.82 43.76 3.87
CA GLY A 69 27.55 43.42 2.65
C GLY A 69 27.59 41.91 2.39
N ASN A 70 28.37 41.53 1.38
CA ASN A 70 28.61 40.14 1.00
C ASN A 70 29.07 39.28 2.20
N ASP A 71 28.57 38.04 2.28
CA ASP A 71 29.00 37.04 3.25
C ASP A 71 28.91 37.49 4.73
N ASN A 72 28.00 38.41 5.03
CA ASN A 72 27.87 39.02 6.36
C ASN A 72 26.45 38.89 6.92
N THR A 73 25.66 37.92 6.43
CA THR A 73 24.29 37.68 6.90
C THR A 73 24.26 36.54 7.91
N SER A 74 23.73 36.82 9.10
CA SER A 74 23.56 35.86 10.20
C SER A 74 22.10 35.67 10.63
N SER A 75 21.15 36.50 10.19
CA SER A 75 19.71 36.21 10.30
C SER A 75 18.87 36.95 9.26
N ILE A 76 17.66 36.45 9.00
CA ILE A 76 16.75 36.99 7.98
C ILE A 76 15.32 37.05 8.52
N TYR A 77 14.70 38.22 8.42
CA TYR A 77 13.28 38.41 8.68
C TYR A 77 12.48 38.25 7.38
N ILE A 78 11.49 37.38 7.40
CA ILE A 78 10.55 37.13 6.29
C ILE A 78 9.13 37.27 6.84
N PRO A 79 8.37 38.30 6.40
CA PRO A 79 6.96 38.45 6.72
C PRO A 79 6.10 37.34 6.09
N ASP A 80 4.96 37.05 6.70
CA ASP A 80 3.96 36.13 6.14
C ASP A 80 3.58 36.53 4.70
N GLY A 81 3.59 35.55 3.79
CA GLY A 81 3.28 35.76 2.37
C GLY A 81 4.42 36.31 1.51
N MET A 82 5.64 36.45 2.06
CA MET A 82 6.86 36.76 1.31
C MET A 82 7.73 35.51 1.12
N LEU A 83 8.49 35.48 0.03
CA LEU A 83 9.49 34.47 -0.29
C LEU A 83 10.83 35.18 -0.48
N ALA A 84 11.90 34.60 0.08
CA ALA A 84 13.27 35.01 -0.19
C ALA A 84 14.06 33.83 -0.75
N THR A 85 14.64 34.01 -1.94
CA THR A 85 15.61 33.07 -2.50
C THR A 85 17.00 33.58 -2.17
N ILE A 86 17.74 32.84 -1.34
CA ILE A 86 19.11 33.17 -0.93
C ILE A 86 20.12 32.31 -1.67
N TYR A 87 21.16 32.94 -2.18
CA TYR A 87 22.20 32.27 -2.96
C TYR A 87 23.54 32.39 -2.22
N LYS A 88 24.28 31.29 -2.22
CA LYS A 88 25.62 31.25 -1.63
C LYS A 88 26.65 31.98 -2.50
N ASN A 89 26.38 32.10 -3.79
CA ASN A 89 27.25 32.71 -4.77
C ASN A 89 26.61 33.98 -5.33
N ASP A 90 27.44 34.79 -5.97
CA ASP A 90 27.06 35.96 -6.77
C ASP A 90 26.29 35.55 -8.04
N ASP A 91 25.80 36.56 -8.78
CA ASP A 91 25.06 36.37 -10.04
C ASP A 91 23.86 35.39 -9.93
N TYR A 92 23.28 35.26 -8.73
CA TYR A 92 22.14 34.36 -8.47
C TYR A 92 22.47 32.88 -8.79
N SER A 93 23.73 32.49 -8.56
CA SER A 93 24.23 31.16 -8.89
C SER A 93 24.00 30.16 -7.75
N PRO A 94 23.66 28.88 -8.05
CA PRO A 94 23.54 27.83 -7.04
C PRO A 94 24.84 27.62 -6.24
N PRO A 95 24.77 27.09 -4.99
CA PRO A 95 23.57 26.59 -4.33
C PRO A 95 22.68 27.71 -3.77
N TYR A 96 21.37 27.47 -3.77
CA TYR A 96 20.37 28.39 -3.24
C TYR A 96 19.33 27.68 -2.37
N PHE A 97 18.60 28.48 -1.59
CA PHE A 97 17.46 28.04 -0.79
C PHE A 97 16.31 29.03 -0.88
N ASN A 98 15.10 28.49 -0.87
CA ASN A 98 13.86 29.25 -0.84
C ASN A 98 13.31 29.29 0.59
N LEU A 99 13.12 30.49 1.12
CA LEU A 99 12.72 30.74 2.51
C LEU A 99 11.36 31.46 2.56
N THR A 100 10.40 30.87 3.27
CA THR A 100 9.10 31.50 3.57
C THR A 100 8.93 31.84 5.05
N GLU A 101 9.89 31.42 5.89
CA GLU A 101 9.91 31.65 7.33
C GLU A 101 11.17 32.43 7.71
N SER A 102 11.07 33.31 8.71
CA SER A 102 12.24 34.00 9.26
C SER A 102 13.25 33.01 9.84
N ILE A 103 14.54 33.19 9.52
CA ILE A 103 15.61 32.25 9.86
C ILE A 103 16.71 32.93 10.69
N GLY A 104 17.25 32.22 11.68
CA GLY A 104 18.35 32.67 12.53
C GLY A 104 19.67 31.96 12.25
N GLN A 105 20.72 32.39 12.94
CA GLN A 105 22.11 32.00 12.65
C GLN A 105 22.32 30.49 12.65
N ARG A 106 21.82 29.78 13.68
CA ARG A 106 21.99 28.33 13.79
C ARG A 106 21.40 27.58 12.58
N ALA A 107 20.19 27.97 12.17
CA ALA A 107 19.51 27.34 11.04
C ALA A 107 20.17 27.70 9.71
N LEU A 108 20.68 28.94 9.55
CA LEU A 108 21.51 29.30 8.40
C LEU A 108 22.83 28.50 8.37
N ALA A 109 23.45 28.26 9.52
CA ALA A 109 24.67 27.45 9.63
C ALA A 109 24.41 25.99 9.24
N ASP A 110 23.28 25.41 9.65
CA ASP A 110 22.85 24.06 9.23
C ASP A 110 22.63 23.96 7.71
N LEU A 111 22.31 25.07 7.04
CA LEU A 111 22.21 25.19 5.58
C LEU A 111 23.52 25.62 4.89
N TYR A 112 24.61 25.83 5.64
CA TYR A 112 25.88 26.39 5.16
C TYR A 112 25.76 27.78 4.51
N MET A 113 24.81 28.58 5.00
CA MET A 113 24.48 29.94 4.57
C MET A 113 24.81 31.03 5.62
N ASP A 114 25.21 30.66 6.85
CA ASP A 114 25.66 31.66 7.83
C ASP A 114 26.95 32.34 7.33
N ASN A 115 26.91 33.67 7.20
CA ASN A 115 28.00 34.49 6.68
C ASN A 115 28.54 33.99 5.32
N ALA A 116 27.63 33.55 4.46
CA ALA A 116 27.96 33.00 3.14
C ALA A 116 26.92 33.35 2.07
N ILE A 117 26.04 34.32 2.32
CA ILE A 117 25.02 34.75 1.35
C ILE A 117 25.60 35.90 0.51
N SER A 118 25.63 35.70 -0.80
CA SER A 118 26.18 36.67 -1.75
C SER A 118 25.15 37.30 -2.66
N SER A 119 23.98 36.68 -2.84
CA SER A 119 22.87 37.32 -3.56
C SER A 119 21.50 36.89 -3.02
N ILE A 120 20.49 37.72 -3.26
CA ILE A 120 19.11 37.50 -2.80
C ILE A 120 18.09 37.99 -3.83
N GLU A 121 17.00 37.24 -3.97
CA GLU A 121 15.79 37.64 -4.69
C GLU A 121 14.57 37.56 -3.77
N VAL A 122 13.68 38.55 -3.85
CA VAL A 122 12.49 38.63 -3.02
C VAL A 122 11.24 38.73 -3.86
N ALA A 123 10.24 37.93 -3.52
CA ALA A 123 8.94 37.93 -4.17
C ALA A 123 7.82 37.78 -3.14
N TYR A 124 6.58 38.07 -3.53
CA TYR A 124 5.43 37.45 -2.86
C TYR A 124 5.52 35.94 -3.01
N SER A 125 5.04 35.21 -2.01
CA SER A 125 5.05 33.74 -1.98
C SER A 125 3.71 33.19 -2.46
N PRO A 126 3.42 33.05 -3.77
CA PRO A 126 2.45 32.04 -4.16
C PRO A 126 3.03 30.68 -3.76
N ILE A 127 2.19 29.74 -3.36
CA ILE A 127 2.63 28.40 -2.93
C ILE A 127 3.47 27.70 -4.01
N GLU A 128 3.22 28.05 -5.28
CA GLU A 128 3.97 27.58 -6.46
C GLU A 128 5.44 28.05 -6.49
N SER A 129 5.81 29.18 -5.85
CA SER A 129 7.18 29.71 -5.90
C SER A 129 8.17 29.01 -4.94
N CYS A 130 7.70 28.14 -4.05
CA CYS A 130 8.57 27.29 -3.22
C CYS A 130 8.56 25.84 -3.71
N SER A 131 8.57 25.62 -5.04
CA SER A 131 8.53 24.29 -5.65
C SER A 131 9.86 23.54 -5.57
N GLU A 132 10.96 24.24 -5.33
CA GLU A 132 12.30 23.64 -5.25
C GLU A 132 13.13 24.21 -4.10
N ARG A 133 13.99 23.40 -3.49
CA ARG A 133 14.90 23.78 -2.39
C ARG A 133 14.21 24.60 -1.29
N CYS A 134 12.97 24.25 -0.96
CA CYS A 134 12.12 24.95 -0.02
C CYS A 134 12.49 24.57 1.42
N VAL A 135 12.80 25.55 2.25
CA VAL A 135 13.20 25.34 3.64
C VAL A 135 12.00 25.46 4.57
N ILE A 136 11.79 24.43 5.40
CA ILE A 136 10.74 24.38 6.42
C ILE A 136 11.40 24.41 7.80
N LEU A 137 11.18 25.50 8.52
CA LEU A 137 11.70 25.65 9.88
C LEU A 137 10.69 25.15 10.90
N LYS A 138 9.39 25.40 10.68
CA LYS A 138 8.33 24.95 11.58
C LYS A 138 7.21 24.27 10.83
N ARG A 139 6.61 24.96 9.86
CA ARG A 139 5.39 24.50 9.21
C ARG A 139 5.24 25.06 7.81
N MET A 140 4.90 24.17 6.87
CA MET A 140 4.41 24.50 5.54
C MET A 140 2.98 23.99 5.37
N GLN A 141 2.16 24.72 4.63
CA GLN A 141 0.82 24.29 4.26
C GLN A 141 0.61 24.46 2.75
N LEU A 142 0.16 23.39 2.10
CA LEU A 142 -0.16 23.34 0.68
C LEU A 142 -1.69 23.21 0.53
N PRO A 143 -2.45 24.31 0.38
CA PRO A 143 -3.89 24.28 0.16
C PRO A 143 -4.18 23.74 -1.25
N LEU A 144 -4.54 22.47 -1.34
CA LEU A 144 -4.67 21.75 -2.61
C LEU A 144 -5.79 22.31 -3.48
N SER A 145 -6.91 22.73 -2.88
CA SER A 145 -8.03 23.36 -3.61
C SER A 145 -7.61 24.63 -4.34
N ASP A 146 -6.72 25.42 -3.74
CA ASP A 146 -6.27 26.70 -4.29
C ASP A 146 -5.23 26.47 -5.40
N ILE A 147 -4.31 25.52 -5.17
CA ILE A 147 -3.25 25.18 -6.13
C ILE A 147 -3.83 24.48 -7.36
N PHE A 148 -4.70 23.49 -7.17
CA PHE A 148 -5.36 22.81 -8.28
C PHE A 148 -6.53 23.61 -8.85
N ALA A 149 -6.97 24.70 -8.20
CA ALA A 149 -7.99 25.64 -8.68
C ALA A 149 -9.10 25.01 -9.54
N HIS A 150 -9.17 25.40 -10.81
CA HIS A 150 -10.19 24.93 -11.76
C HIS A 150 -10.03 23.45 -12.14
N GLN A 151 -8.83 22.86 -12.01
CA GLN A 151 -8.62 21.44 -12.20
C GLN A 151 -9.20 20.61 -11.04
N TRP A 152 -9.30 21.17 -9.82
CA TRP A 152 -9.77 20.44 -8.63
C TRP A 152 -11.14 19.78 -8.85
N SER A 153 -12.12 20.54 -9.31
CA SER A 153 -13.51 20.11 -9.55
C SER A 153 -13.78 19.65 -10.99
N ASN A 154 -12.78 19.63 -11.86
CA ASN A 154 -12.95 19.27 -13.26
C ASN A 154 -13.14 17.74 -13.42
N PRO A 155 -14.29 17.25 -13.90
CA PRO A 155 -14.52 15.82 -14.12
C PRO A 155 -13.62 15.23 -15.22
N GLY A 156 -13.04 16.07 -16.09
CA GLY A 156 -12.03 15.67 -17.06
C GLY A 156 -10.64 15.44 -16.46
N TYR A 157 -10.41 15.80 -15.19
CA TYR A 157 -9.18 15.49 -14.46
C TYR A 157 -9.48 14.94 -13.07
N PRO A 158 -10.14 13.77 -12.94
CA PRO A 158 -10.60 13.28 -11.65
C PRO A 158 -9.47 12.91 -10.68
N ASN A 159 -8.23 12.77 -11.17
CA ASN A 159 -7.08 12.33 -10.37
C ASN A 159 -6.08 13.46 -10.20
N LYS A 160 -5.63 13.66 -8.96
CA LYS A 160 -4.62 14.64 -8.54
C LYS A 160 -3.46 13.89 -7.89
N GLN A 161 -2.24 14.32 -8.20
CA GLN A 161 -1.04 13.73 -7.62
C GLN A 161 -0.15 14.82 -7.05
N VAL A 162 0.44 14.57 -5.88
CA VAL A 162 1.36 15.50 -5.21
C VAL A 162 2.59 14.74 -4.74
N LEU A 163 3.73 15.02 -5.35
CA LEU A 163 5.04 14.51 -4.93
C LEU A 163 5.72 15.55 -4.04
N LEU A 164 6.22 15.09 -2.90
CA LEU A 164 7.06 15.86 -1.99
C LEU A 164 8.38 15.11 -1.82
N SER A 165 9.49 15.69 -2.26
CA SER A 165 10.82 15.09 -2.14
C SER A 165 11.64 15.81 -1.09
N PHE A 166 11.97 15.11 -0.01
CA PHE A 166 12.70 15.63 1.14
C PHE A 166 14.17 15.22 1.07
N ASP A 167 15.07 16.14 1.39
CA ASP A 167 16.43 15.77 1.80
C ASP A 167 16.36 15.25 3.24
N ILE A 168 16.88 14.03 3.47
CA ILE A 168 16.81 13.36 4.77
C ILE A 168 18.20 12.98 5.29
N ASN A 169 18.31 12.95 6.61
CA ASN A 169 19.48 12.47 7.34
C ASN A 169 19.03 11.76 8.64
N ASP A 170 19.98 11.29 9.44
CA ASP A 170 19.72 10.54 10.68
C ASP A 170 19.04 11.38 11.78
N HIS A 171 18.99 12.71 11.62
CA HIS A 171 18.37 13.67 12.54
C HIS A 171 17.07 14.27 12.02
N SER A 172 16.63 13.89 10.81
CA SER A 172 15.38 14.35 10.24
C SER A 172 14.20 13.82 11.06
N VAL A 173 13.37 14.75 11.56
CA VAL A 173 12.12 14.44 12.25
C VAL A 173 11.05 15.40 11.76
N PHE A 174 10.04 14.86 11.07
CA PHE A 174 8.97 15.67 10.52
C PHE A 174 7.69 14.86 10.36
N MET A 175 6.60 15.59 10.19
CA MET A 175 5.27 15.04 10.04
C MET A 175 4.61 15.64 8.80
N THR A 176 4.03 14.80 7.95
CA THR A 176 3.22 15.21 6.80
C THR A 176 1.81 14.71 7.00
N GLU A 177 0.83 15.60 6.96
CA GLU A 177 -0.58 15.30 7.15
C GLU A 177 -1.36 15.73 5.91
N LEU A 178 -2.21 14.84 5.38
CA LEU A 178 -3.27 15.24 4.46
C LEU A 178 -4.53 15.48 5.31
N THR A 179 -5.15 16.66 5.17
CA THR A 179 -6.35 17.02 5.95
C THR A 179 -7.45 15.97 5.78
N LEU A 180 -7.92 15.40 6.91
CA LEU A 180 -8.87 14.28 6.98
C LEU A 180 -8.37 12.94 6.38
N GLY A 181 -7.11 12.86 5.97
CA GLY A 181 -6.46 11.69 5.37
C GLY A 181 -5.31 11.12 6.23
N PRO A 182 -4.25 10.57 5.61
CA PRO A 182 -3.08 10.03 6.31
C PRO A 182 -2.35 11.06 7.18
N LEU A 183 -1.87 10.58 8.32
CA LEU A 183 -0.76 11.20 9.04
C LEU A 183 0.51 10.36 8.85
N ILE A 184 1.57 10.99 8.35
CA ILE A 184 2.85 10.35 8.07
C ILE A 184 3.89 10.98 9.00
N TRP A 185 4.52 10.20 9.85
CA TRP A 185 5.57 10.64 10.75
C TRP A 185 6.89 9.97 10.38
N PHE A 186 7.88 10.78 10.04
CA PHE A 186 9.26 10.37 9.83
C PHE A 186 10.11 10.72 11.05
N SER A 187 10.83 9.75 11.61
CA SER A 187 11.75 9.97 12.74
C SER A 187 12.83 8.91 12.78
N ASN A 188 14.11 9.30 12.87
CA ASN A 188 15.25 8.37 13.03
C ASN A 188 15.28 7.24 11.97
N ARG A 189 14.99 7.57 10.70
CA ARG A 189 14.82 6.60 9.59
C ARG A 189 13.69 5.58 9.79
N GLU A 190 12.75 5.85 10.69
CA GLU A 190 11.49 5.13 10.79
C GLU A 190 10.37 5.98 10.21
N LEU A 191 9.50 5.34 9.44
CA LEU A 191 8.33 5.92 8.82
C LEU A 191 7.08 5.28 9.40
N PHE A 192 6.21 6.09 9.99
CA PHE A 192 4.94 5.67 10.56
C PHE A 192 3.80 6.29 9.77
N ILE A 193 2.94 5.47 9.17
CA ILE A 193 1.79 5.90 8.38
C ILE A 193 0.52 5.51 9.13
N PHE A 194 -0.18 6.51 9.68
CA PHE A 194 -1.47 6.33 10.34
C PHE A 194 -2.57 6.48 9.32
N THR A 195 -3.36 5.42 9.13
CA THR A 195 -4.33 5.37 8.03
C THR A 195 -5.73 5.84 8.34
N ASN A 196 -6.04 6.02 9.62
CA ASN A 196 -7.33 6.54 10.08
C ASN A 196 -7.14 7.13 11.49
N PRO A 197 -7.70 8.30 11.82
CA PRO A 197 -7.67 8.86 13.17
C PRO A 197 -8.29 7.97 14.26
N GLN A 198 -9.10 6.96 13.90
CA GLN A 198 -9.66 5.95 14.82
C GLN A 198 -8.69 4.78 15.10
N ASN A 199 -7.70 4.56 14.23
CA ASN A 199 -6.74 3.47 14.39
C ASN A 199 -5.43 4.03 14.98
N ASN A 200 -5.07 3.55 16.17
CA ASN A 200 -3.87 4.00 16.86
C ASN A 200 -2.60 3.26 16.42
N GLU A 201 -2.72 2.20 15.61
CA GLU A 201 -1.56 1.43 15.14
C GLU A 201 -1.15 1.88 13.72
N PRO A 202 0.05 2.48 13.57
CA PRO A 202 0.55 2.89 12.26
C PRO A 202 1.10 1.70 11.47
N LEU A 203 1.16 1.85 10.15
CA LEU A 203 2.07 1.06 9.34
C LEU A 203 3.49 1.59 9.57
N ALA A 204 4.41 0.73 10.02
CA ALA A 204 5.78 1.11 10.31
C ALA A 204 6.74 0.53 9.26
N PHE A 205 7.64 1.37 8.75
CA PHE A 205 8.68 1.00 7.80
C PHE A 205 10.02 1.58 8.24
N ARG A 206 11.11 0.90 7.90
CA ARG A 206 12.46 1.39 8.12
C ARG A 206 13.05 1.83 6.79
N ILE A 207 13.63 3.03 6.77
CA ILE A 207 14.26 3.63 5.60
C ILE A 207 15.71 3.17 5.51
N HIS A 208 16.15 2.83 4.30
CA HIS A 208 17.50 2.34 4.04
C HIS A 208 18.57 3.33 4.55
N PRO A 209 19.64 2.87 5.22
CA PRO A 209 20.67 3.75 5.78
C PRO A 209 21.37 4.63 4.75
N ASP A 210 21.51 4.16 3.51
CA ASP A 210 22.16 4.91 2.42
C ASP A 210 21.25 5.94 1.74
N ALA A 211 19.95 5.95 2.06
CA ALA A 211 19.03 6.94 1.51
C ALA A 211 19.33 8.33 2.10
N ASN A 212 19.56 9.30 1.23
CA ASN A 212 19.67 10.72 1.60
C ASN A 212 18.51 11.57 1.06
N ARG A 213 17.59 10.93 0.33
CA ARG A 213 16.37 11.51 -0.19
C ARG A 213 15.20 10.56 0.02
N PHE A 214 14.07 11.15 0.41
CA PHE A 214 12.83 10.45 0.65
C PHE A 214 11.71 11.19 -0.05
N SER A 215 11.00 10.53 -0.96
CA SER A 215 9.93 11.14 -1.73
C SER A 215 8.60 10.50 -1.36
N LEU A 216 7.61 11.32 -1.02
CA LEU A 216 6.23 10.92 -0.76
C LEU A 216 5.36 11.30 -1.94
N LEU A 217 4.58 10.36 -2.46
CA LEU A 217 3.59 10.62 -3.49
C LEU A 217 2.18 10.38 -2.95
N PHE A 218 1.38 11.44 -2.98
CA PHE A 218 -0.04 11.37 -2.70
C PHE A 218 -0.82 11.19 -3.99
N HIS A 219 -1.73 10.25 -3.96
CA HIS A 219 -2.72 9.96 -5.00
C HIS A 219 -4.09 10.32 -4.48
N ILE A 220 -4.76 11.29 -5.11
CA ILE A 220 -6.02 11.83 -4.63
C ILE A 220 -7.03 11.79 -5.77
N ASN A 221 -8.16 11.12 -5.55
CA ASN A 221 -9.33 11.24 -6.42
C ASN A 221 -10.60 11.38 -5.58
N SER A 222 -11.77 11.49 -6.22
CA SER A 222 -13.03 11.72 -5.50
C SER A 222 -13.43 10.61 -4.52
N ASN A 223 -12.85 9.41 -4.64
CA ASN A 223 -13.31 8.20 -3.95
C ASN A 223 -12.19 7.47 -3.19
N ASN A 224 -10.95 7.92 -3.26
CA ASN A 224 -9.78 7.18 -2.78
C ASN A 224 -8.59 8.11 -2.52
N ILE A 225 -7.86 7.82 -1.45
CA ILE A 225 -6.52 8.36 -1.21
C ILE A 225 -5.56 7.17 -1.24
N ALA A 226 -4.44 7.32 -1.93
CA ALA A 226 -3.33 6.38 -1.80
C ALA A 226 -2.02 7.13 -1.58
N VAL A 227 -1.07 6.44 -0.96
CA VAL A 227 0.28 6.94 -0.73
C VAL A 227 1.27 5.85 -1.09
N ASP A 228 2.35 6.25 -1.74
CA ASP A 228 3.57 5.48 -1.88
C ASP A 228 4.76 6.40 -1.57
N TYR A 229 5.91 5.77 -1.31
CA TYR A 229 7.14 6.47 -1.05
C TYR A 229 8.32 5.83 -1.75
N MET A 230 9.31 6.65 -2.04
CA MET A 230 10.55 6.23 -2.69
C MET A 230 11.75 6.67 -1.87
N GLU A 231 12.70 5.76 -1.75
CA GLU A 231 13.99 6.00 -1.12
C GLU A 231 15.05 6.20 -2.19
N SER A 232 15.93 7.18 -2.03
CA SER A 232 16.92 7.51 -3.05
C SER A 232 18.25 8.00 -2.45
N ARG A 233 19.31 7.80 -3.23
CA ARG A 233 20.64 8.38 -3.03
C ARG A 233 20.90 9.41 -4.13
N GLY A 234 20.70 10.69 -3.83
CA GLY A 234 20.64 11.74 -4.82
C GLY A 234 19.52 11.47 -5.82
N THR A 235 19.87 11.30 -7.09
CA THR A 235 18.93 10.95 -8.16
C THR A 235 18.80 9.44 -8.39
N GLU A 236 19.49 8.59 -7.63
CA GLU A 236 19.45 7.13 -7.80
C GLU A 236 18.40 6.51 -6.87
N GLN A 237 17.40 5.85 -7.43
CA GLN A 237 16.40 5.10 -6.67
C GLN A 237 17.04 3.89 -5.96
N ILE A 238 16.75 3.75 -4.66
CA ILE A 238 17.14 2.58 -3.83
C ILE A 238 15.97 1.60 -3.73
N ALA A 239 14.81 2.09 -3.31
CA ALA A 239 13.62 1.28 -3.06
C ALA A 239 12.34 2.07 -3.35
N LEU A 240 11.26 1.34 -3.68
CA LEU A 240 9.92 1.88 -3.85
C LEU A 240 8.97 1.08 -2.94
N SER A 241 8.12 1.78 -2.20
CA SER A 241 7.15 1.15 -1.31
C SER A 241 6.01 0.48 -2.09
N PRO A 242 5.28 -0.46 -1.47
CA PRO A 242 3.95 -0.78 -1.96
C PRO A 242 3.05 0.45 -1.90
N THR A 243 2.03 0.49 -2.77
CA THR A 243 1.01 1.52 -2.67
C THR A 243 0.04 1.22 -1.54
N ILE A 244 -0.11 2.17 -0.62
CA ILE A 244 -0.99 2.07 0.53
C ILE A 244 -2.29 2.80 0.21
N THR A 245 -3.39 2.06 0.06
CA THR A 245 -4.71 2.63 -0.27
C THR A 245 -5.55 2.78 0.98
N MET A 246 -6.18 3.95 1.12
CA MET A 246 -6.77 4.45 2.35
C MET A 246 -8.19 4.93 2.11
N ALA A 247 -9.05 4.74 3.11
CA ALA A 247 -10.45 5.14 3.01
C ALA A 247 -10.63 6.66 2.97
N ASN A 248 -11.69 7.07 2.30
CA ASN A 248 -12.27 8.40 2.32
C ASN A 248 -12.17 9.08 3.71
N ALA A 249 -11.49 10.22 3.76
CA ALA A 249 -12.08 11.37 4.45
C ALA A 249 -13.51 11.54 3.93
N PRO A 250 -14.53 11.87 4.72
CA PRO A 250 -15.85 12.18 4.18
C PRO A 250 -15.75 13.44 3.29
N PHE A 251 -15.42 13.26 2.01
CA PHE A 251 -15.41 14.30 0.99
C PHE A 251 -16.84 14.66 0.52
N ASP A 252 -17.86 14.14 1.19
CA ASP A 252 -19.24 14.66 1.15
C ASP A 252 -19.39 16.01 1.87
N ARG A 253 -18.31 16.57 2.43
CA ARG A 253 -18.27 17.96 2.92
C ARG A 253 -17.45 18.84 1.95
N PRO A 254 -17.87 20.10 1.73
CA PRO A 254 -17.34 20.94 0.66
C PRO A 254 -15.84 21.19 0.79
N ILE A 255 -15.07 20.57 -0.12
CA ILE A 255 -14.12 21.13 -1.13
C ILE A 255 -13.10 22.22 -0.70
N GLU A 256 -13.26 22.97 0.38
CA GLU A 256 -12.49 24.21 0.64
C GLU A 256 -11.31 24.07 1.63
N THR A 257 -11.06 22.90 2.23
CA THR A 257 -10.00 22.75 3.27
C THR A 257 -9.01 21.61 3.04
N SER A 258 -8.99 20.98 1.85
CA SER A 258 -8.01 19.92 1.57
C SER A 258 -6.62 20.52 1.46
N ALA A 259 -5.79 20.32 2.48
CA ALA A 259 -4.41 20.78 2.50
C ALA A 259 -3.46 19.66 2.93
N ILE A 260 -2.24 19.69 2.39
CA ILE A 260 -1.11 18.96 2.95
C ILE A 260 -0.38 19.88 3.92
N ILE A 261 -0.21 19.44 5.15
CA ILE A 261 0.47 20.17 6.22
C ILE A 261 1.76 19.44 6.55
N ILE A 262 2.87 20.14 6.47
CA ILE A 262 4.20 19.60 6.75
C ILE A 262 4.74 20.32 7.97
N ASN A 263 4.96 19.61 9.06
CA ASN A 263 5.51 20.14 10.29
C ASN A 263 6.93 19.61 10.48
N ASN A 264 7.90 20.50 10.55
CA ASN A 264 9.25 20.16 11.00
C ASN A 264 9.26 20.17 12.53
N THR A 265 9.43 18.98 13.12
CA THR A 265 9.51 18.81 14.59
C THR A 265 10.94 18.54 15.05
N GLY A 266 11.88 18.48 14.12
CA GLY A 266 13.31 18.36 14.35
C GLY A 266 13.95 19.68 14.78
N LYS A 267 15.25 19.62 15.07
CA LYS A 267 16.06 20.80 15.43
C LYS A 267 16.69 21.49 14.21
N GLN A 268 16.91 20.73 13.14
CA GLN A 268 17.52 21.20 11.91
C GLN A 268 16.42 21.61 10.91
N PRO A 269 16.70 22.56 10.00
CA PRO A 269 15.79 22.86 8.90
C PRO A 269 15.51 21.61 8.05
N LEU A 270 14.24 21.40 7.70
CA LEU A 270 13.84 20.39 6.73
C LEU A 270 13.86 21.02 5.34
N ILE A 271 14.44 20.33 4.36
CA ILE A 271 14.49 20.82 2.98
C ILE A 271 13.59 19.93 2.13
N ILE A 272 12.62 20.55 1.46
CA ILE A 272 11.93 19.93 0.33
C ILE A 272 12.73 20.30 -0.90
N ASP A 273 13.38 19.32 -1.49
CA ASP A 273 14.14 19.48 -2.71
C ASP A 273 13.22 19.82 -3.88
N GLN A 274 12.09 19.11 -4.01
CA GLN A 274 11.13 19.30 -5.10
C GLN A 274 9.69 19.01 -4.67
N ILE A 275 8.76 19.83 -5.18
CA ILE A 275 7.31 19.65 -5.12
C ILE A 275 6.79 19.55 -6.55
N VAL A 276 6.10 18.46 -6.87
CA VAL A 276 5.48 18.26 -8.19
C VAL A 276 4.01 17.97 -7.99
N MET A 277 3.15 18.70 -8.70
CA MET A 277 1.70 18.48 -8.66
C MET A 277 1.15 18.29 -10.06
N THR A 278 0.33 17.26 -10.24
CA THR A 278 -0.28 16.95 -11.55
C THR A 278 -1.76 16.62 -11.44
N ALA A 279 -2.50 16.87 -12.51
CA ALA A 279 -3.90 16.50 -12.67
C ALA A 279 -4.11 15.72 -13.97
N SER A 280 -4.82 14.59 -13.93
CA SER A 280 -4.97 13.69 -15.09
C SER A 280 -6.39 13.13 -15.25
N ALA A 281 -6.73 12.86 -16.51
CA ALA A 281 -8.02 12.28 -16.93
C ALA A 281 -8.14 10.78 -16.63
N GLU A 282 -7.02 10.06 -16.68
CA GLU A 282 -6.99 8.60 -16.49
C GLU A 282 -7.09 8.21 -15.02
N ASP A 283 -8.06 7.36 -14.68
CA ASP A 283 -8.24 6.79 -13.33
C ASP A 283 -7.00 6.00 -12.92
N ILE A 284 -6.42 6.39 -11.77
CA ILE A 284 -5.29 5.72 -11.13
C ILE A 284 -5.55 4.20 -11.01
N ARG A 285 -6.78 3.79 -10.69
CA ARG A 285 -7.16 2.36 -10.61
C ARG A 285 -7.18 1.70 -11.98
N SER A 286 -7.69 2.38 -13.01
CA SER A 286 -7.67 1.87 -14.38
C SER A 286 -6.24 1.70 -14.92
N ILE A 287 -5.28 2.51 -14.48
CA ILE A 287 -3.88 2.45 -14.95
C ILE A 287 -3.14 1.22 -14.41
N TYR A 288 -3.44 0.75 -13.20
CA TYR A 288 -2.92 -0.55 -12.71
C TYR A 288 -3.37 -1.73 -13.58
N HIS A 289 -4.52 -1.61 -14.23
CA HIS A 289 -5.10 -2.66 -15.08
C HIS A 289 -4.96 -2.39 -16.58
N ARG A 290 -4.61 -1.17 -17.02
CA ARG A 290 -4.55 -0.75 -18.43
C ARG A 290 -3.13 -0.44 -18.91
N SER A 291 -2.20 -0.10 -18.00
CA SER A 291 -0.77 0.08 -18.33
C SER A 291 0.00 -1.23 -18.57
N GLU A 292 -0.63 -2.38 -18.31
CA GLU A 292 -0.05 -3.71 -18.58
C GLU A 292 0.01 -4.07 -20.08
N ARG A 293 -0.56 -3.23 -20.97
CA ARG A 293 -0.49 -3.39 -22.43
C ARG A 293 0.90 -3.14 -23.04
N ASP A 294 1.83 -2.50 -22.34
CA ASP A 294 3.17 -2.25 -22.87
C ASP A 294 4.28 -2.72 -21.92
N THR A 295 4.86 -3.84 -22.32
CA THR A 295 6.30 -4.18 -22.25
C THR A 295 7.07 -3.96 -20.94
N ALA A 296 7.08 -5.02 -20.12
CA ALA A 296 8.17 -5.55 -19.30
C ALA A 296 9.27 -4.59 -18.82
N GLY A 297 9.30 -4.29 -17.53
CA GLY A 297 10.17 -5.04 -16.62
C GLY A 297 10.66 -4.32 -15.36
N THR A 298 10.70 -5.10 -14.27
CA THR A 298 10.88 -4.70 -12.86
C THR A 298 9.69 -3.93 -12.31
N LEU A 299 9.08 -4.46 -11.25
CA LEU A 299 7.96 -3.89 -10.50
C LEU A 299 8.18 -2.44 -9.97
N GLY A 300 9.37 -1.86 -10.20
CA GLY A 300 9.66 -0.44 -10.03
C GLY A 300 9.27 0.46 -11.22
N CYS A 301 8.82 -0.09 -12.35
CA CYS A 301 8.43 0.67 -13.56
C CYS A 301 6.93 0.58 -13.90
N THR A 302 6.13 -0.10 -13.06
CA THR A 302 4.67 -0.23 -13.20
C THR A 302 3.95 0.88 -12.45
N PHE A 303 3.94 2.08 -13.02
CA PHE A 303 3.11 3.23 -12.61
C PHE A 303 3.30 4.47 -13.50
N ILE A 304 2.79 4.50 -14.72
CA ILE A 304 3.24 5.50 -15.70
C ILE A 304 2.98 6.99 -15.29
N PRO A 305 1.96 7.34 -14.47
CA PRO A 305 1.87 8.58 -13.67
C PRO A 305 2.94 8.88 -12.64
N ALA A 306 2.96 8.06 -11.61
CA ALA A 306 3.86 8.24 -10.50
C ALA A 306 5.31 8.19 -10.96
N LEU A 307 5.66 7.33 -11.91
CA LEU A 307 7.00 7.24 -12.49
C LEU A 307 7.38 8.43 -13.36
N ALA A 308 6.45 9.02 -14.09
CA ALA A 308 6.75 10.27 -14.80
C ALA A 308 7.14 11.38 -13.82
N ILE A 309 6.49 11.38 -12.65
CA ILE A 309 6.72 12.33 -11.55
C ILE A 309 7.95 11.94 -10.71
N TYR A 310 8.21 10.66 -10.43
CA TYR A 310 9.43 10.21 -9.76
C TYR A 310 10.65 10.31 -10.67
N ASN A 311 10.50 10.20 -11.99
CA ASN A 311 11.55 10.51 -12.95
C ASN A 311 11.92 12.00 -12.95
N TYR A 312 11.07 12.87 -12.40
CA TYR A 312 11.43 14.26 -12.18
C TYR A 312 12.54 14.38 -11.11
N VAL A 313 12.45 13.59 -10.04
CA VAL A 313 13.43 13.59 -8.92
C VAL A 313 14.57 12.58 -9.09
N THR A 314 14.40 11.55 -9.92
CA THR A 314 15.35 10.44 -10.05
C THR A 314 15.60 10.00 -11.49
N HIS A 315 16.81 9.53 -11.79
CA HIS A 315 17.14 8.85 -13.03
C HIS A 315 16.64 7.40 -12.98
N SER A 316 15.31 7.19 -12.92
CA SER A 316 14.76 5.86 -12.69
C SER A 316 15.36 4.84 -13.66
N ARG A 317 15.73 3.67 -13.13
CA ARG A 317 16.39 2.60 -13.86
C ARG A 317 15.34 1.67 -14.45
N CYS A 318 14.72 2.09 -15.54
CA CYS A 318 13.83 1.23 -16.30
C CYS A 318 14.58 0.56 -17.45
N ASN A 319 14.35 -0.74 -17.60
CA ASN A 319 14.94 -1.57 -18.65
C ASN A 319 14.55 -1.15 -20.08
N GLN A 320 13.58 -0.23 -20.22
CA GLN A 320 13.14 0.38 -21.48
C GLN A 320 13.24 1.91 -21.47
N GLY A 321 14.37 2.45 -21.00
CA GLY A 321 14.55 3.89 -20.82
C GLY A 321 14.10 4.76 -22.02
N ASP A 322 14.30 4.31 -23.27
CA ASP A 322 13.86 5.06 -24.47
C ASP A 322 12.35 4.97 -24.75
N ALA A 323 11.73 3.80 -24.59
CA ALA A 323 10.29 3.64 -24.79
C ALA A 323 9.49 4.36 -23.69
N LEU A 324 9.93 4.21 -22.42
CA LEU A 324 9.38 4.97 -21.29
C LEU A 324 9.55 6.47 -21.49
N TRP A 325 10.73 6.92 -21.93
CA TRP A 325 10.99 8.34 -22.19
C TRP A 325 10.07 8.92 -23.26
N SER A 326 9.80 8.17 -24.34
CA SER A 326 8.86 8.59 -25.39
C SER A 326 7.44 8.76 -24.85
N LYS A 327 7.00 7.86 -23.95
CA LYS A 327 5.70 7.93 -23.29
C LYS A 327 5.58 9.08 -22.31
N VAL A 328 6.57 9.25 -21.42
CA VAL A 328 6.61 10.37 -20.47
C VAL A 328 6.55 11.70 -21.22
N LYS A 329 7.36 11.84 -22.29
CA LYS A 329 7.32 13.01 -23.18
C LYS A 329 5.97 13.22 -23.84
N HIS A 330 5.39 12.17 -24.43
CA HIS A 330 4.07 12.23 -25.06
C HIS A 330 3.01 12.65 -24.04
N TRP A 331 3.14 12.21 -22.79
CA TRP A 331 2.10 12.42 -21.80
C TRP A 331 2.04 13.84 -21.24
N PHE A 332 3.20 14.48 -21.11
CA PHE A 332 3.30 15.92 -20.86
C PHE A 332 3.24 16.76 -22.15
N SER A 333 3.07 16.14 -23.32
CA SER A 333 2.98 16.87 -24.59
C SER A 333 1.61 17.53 -24.78
N ASN A 334 1.59 18.63 -25.53
CA ASN A 334 0.36 19.32 -25.89
C ASN A 334 -0.52 18.54 -26.88
N ASP A 335 0.00 17.49 -27.49
CA ASP A 335 -0.68 16.70 -28.54
C ASP A 335 -1.52 15.53 -27.97
N ASN A 336 -1.39 15.23 -26.67
CA ASN A 336 -2.15 14.17 -26.01
C ASN A 336 -3.55 14.66 -25.59
N LYS A 337 -4.59 13.97 -26.08
CA LYS A 337 -6.00 14.26 -25.76
C LYS A 337 -6.41 13.84 -24.34
N ASP A 338 -5.69 12.89 -23.74
CA ASP A 338 -5.90 12.39 -22.36
C ASP A 338 -5.04 13.13 -21.32
N LYS A 339 -4.68 14.38 -21.64
CA LYS A 339 -3.65 15.25 -21.05
C LYS A 339 -3.44 15.07 -19.53
N SER A 340 -2.20 14.86 -19.11
CA SER A 340 -1.79 15.18 -17.74
C SER A 340 -1.30 16.63 -17.71
N VAL A 341 -1.81 17.42 -16.78
CA VAL A 341 -1.46 18.83 -16.62
C VAL A 341 -0.53 18.95 -15.42
N LEU A 342 0.67 19.47 -15.65
CA LEU A 342 1.57 19.93 -14.58
C LEU A 342 0.96 21.20 -13.97
N VAL A 343 0.66 21.14 -12.67
CA VAL A 343 0.05 22.23 -11.91
C VAL A 343 1.12 22.99 -11.13
N ALA A 344 2.11 22.29 -10.58
CA ALA A 344 3.28 22.88 -9.93
C ALA A 344 4.52 22.00 -10.15
N GLY A 345 5.70 22.63 -10.21
CA GLY A 345 6.98 22.02 -10.58
C GLY A 345 7.52 22.54 -11.92
N ASP A 346 8.79 22.32 -12.22
CA ASP A 346 9.36 22.59 -13.55
C ASP A 346 9.16 21.38 -14.50
N SER A 347 9.36 21.58 -15.79
CA SER A 347 9.17 20.63 -16.88
C SER A 347 10.42 19.82 -17.23
N SER A 348 11.54 20.03 -16.52
CA SER A 348 12.85 19.42 -16.80
C SER A 348 12.90 17.94 -16.38
N LEU A 349 12.16 17.10 -17.12
CA LEU A 349 12.14 15.66 -16.93
C LEU A 349 13.54 15.07 -17.14
N LEU A 350 13.96 14.17 -16.23
CA LEU A 350 15.21 13.44 -16.40
C LEU A 350 15.00 12.21 -17.30
N LYS A 351 15.95 11.95 -18.20
CA LYS A 351 15.90 10.75 -19.03
C LYS A 351 16.23 9.52 -18.17
N PRO A 352 15.38 8.47 -18.18
CA PRO A 352 15.68 7.21 -17.49
C PRO A 352 16.98 6.57 -18.00
N GLN A 353 17.75 5.94 -17.11
CA GLN A 353 18.91 5.15 -17.50
C GLN A 353 18.48 3.73 -17.87
N SER A 354 18.97 3.23 -19.00
CA SER A 354 18.78 1.83 -19.38
C SER A 354 19.64 0.92 -18.49
N HIS A 355 19.04 -0.14 -17.96
CA HIS A 355 19.76 -1.18 -17.22
C HIS A 355 19.52 -2.55 -17.84
N SER A 356 20.58 -3.35 -17.91
CA SER A 356 20.47 -4.78 -18.19
C SER A 356 19.82 -5.43 -16.98
N PRO A 357 18.81 -6.31 -17.13
CA PRO A 357 18.25 -7.00 -15.99
C PRO A 357 19.39 -7.75 -15.27
N ASN A 358 19.69 -7.38 -14.03
CA ASN A 358 20.23 -8.38 -13.13
C ASN A 358 19.18 -9.47 -13.05
N ASN A 359 19.60 -10.74 -13.15
CA ASN A 359 18.73 -11.91 -12.99
C ASN A 359 18.08 -11.87 -11.60
N SER A 360 17.05 -11.05 -11.43
CA SER A 360 16.25 -11.01 -10.22
C SER A 360 15.55 -12.35 -10.16
N LEU A 361 15.90 -13.14 -9.14
CA LEU A 361 15.20 -14.38 -8.83
C LEU A 361 13.70 -14.07 -8.82
N ALA A 362 12.96 -14.74 -9.70
CA ALA A 362 11.54 -14.50 -9.85
C ALA A 362 10.80 -14.74 -8.54
N ALA A 363 10.35 -13.65 -7.94
CA ALA A 363 9.69 -13.64 -6.65
C ALA A 363 8.50 -12.70 -6.68
N LEU A 364 7.43 -13.13 -6.01
CA LEU A 364 6.27 -12.30 -5.71
C LEU A 364 6.68 -11.25 -4.66
N THR A 365 6.45 -9.96 -4.93
CA THR A 365 6.78 -8.85 -4.03
C THR A 365 5.52 -8.12 -3.59
N LEU A 366 5.52 -7.52 -2.39
CA LEU A 366 4.39 -6.74 -1.89
C LEU A 366 4.24 -5.47 -2.74
N THR A 367 3.12 -5.34 -3.46
CA THR A 367 2.86 -4.19 -4.34
C THR A 367 1.78 -3.26 -3.82
N GLN A 368 0.86 -3.77 -3.00
CA GLN A 368 -0.25 -2.97 -2.50
C GLN A 368 -0.62 -3.36 -1.07
N ILE A 369 -0.96 -2.38 -0.25
CA ILE A 369 -1.55 -2.55 1.07
C ILE A 369 -2.93 -1.86 1.07
N GLN A 370 -3.98 -2.65 1.25
CA GLN A 370 -5.35 -2.16 1.36
C GLN A 370 -5.74 -2.02 2.83
N THR A 371 -6.04 -0.80 3.26
CA THR A 371 -6.57 -0.54 4.60
C THR A 371 -8.08 -0.24 4.59
N GLN A 372 -8.66 0.03 3.42
CA GLN A 372 -10.09 0.25 3.23
C GLN A 372 -10.83 -1.06 2.98
N LEU A 373 -11.05 -1.83 4.05
CA LEU A 373 -11.77 -3.10 3.95
C LEU A 373 -13.07 -3.08 4.76
N HIS A 374 -13.55 -1.92 5.23
CA HIS A 374 -14.68 -1.84 6.16
C HIS A 374 -14.54 -2.77 7.39
N ASN A 375 -13.30 -2.96 7.87
CA ASN A 375 -12.98 -4.01 8.85
C ASN A 375 -13.44 -5.39 8.36
N GLN A 376 -13.04 -5.77 7.15
CA GLN A 376 -13.39 -7.05 6.53
C GLN A 376 -12.20 -7.74 5.84
N ALA A 377 -11.04 -7.74 6.49
CA ALA A 377 -9.84 -8.35 5.94
C ALA A 377 -9.94 -9.87 5.74
N LEU A 378 -10.76 -10.58 6.54
CA LEU A 378 -11.00 -12.01 6.38
C LEU A 378 -12.21 -12.27 5.46
N THR A 379 -13.31 -11.55 5.71
CA THR A 379 -14.61 -11.87 5.10
C THR A 379 -14.77 -11.30 3.70
N LEU A 380 -14.21 -10.13 3.38
CA LEU A 380 -14.38 -9.51 2.07
C LEU A 380 -13.66 -10.29 0.95
N PRO A 381 -12.39 -10.74 1.12
CA PRO A 381 -11.77 -11.62 0.13
C PRO A 381 -12.50 -12.96 0.01
N ALA A 382 -13.05 -13.48 1.10
CA ALA A 382 -13.85 -14.70 1.09
C ALA A 382 -15.17 -14.53 0.31
N THR A 383 -15.85 -13.39 0.49
CA THR A 383 -17.03 -13.03 -0.31
C THR A 383 -16.69 -12.87 -1.78
N ALA A 384 -15.59 -12.18 -2.10
CA ALA A 384 -15.11 -12.02 -3.47
C ALA A 384 -14.83 -13.39 -4.14
N GLN A 385 -14.21 -14.31 -3.39
CA GLN A 385 -13.94 -15.66 -3.83
C GLN A 385 -15.24 -16.46 -4.07
N PHE A 386 -16.13 -16.48 -3.08
CA PHE A 386 -17.39 -17.22 -3.15
C PHE A 386 -18.34 -16.69 -4.24
N CYS A 387 -18.53 -15.37 -4.30
CA CYS A 387 -19.45 -14.73 -5.25
C CYS A 387 -18.85 -14.49 -6.63
N LYS A 388 -17.63 -14.99 -6.90
CA LYS A 388 -16.92 -14.79 -8.18
C LYS A 388 -16.94 -13.32 -8.63
N THR A 389 -16.39 -12.45 -7.78
CA THR A 389 -16.26 -11.02 -8.05
C THR A 389 -14.98 -10.43 -7.46
N SER A 390 -14.67 -9.17 -7.76
CA SER A 390 -13.52 -8.49 -7.19
C SER A 390 -13.87 -7.77 -5.88
N ILE A 391 -12.91 -7.65 -4.97
CA ILE A 391 -13.06 -6.85 -3.73
C ILE A 391 -13.48 -5.42 -4.07
N ASP A 392 -12.89 -4.83 -5.11
CA ASP A 392 -13.23 -3.48 -5.55
C ASP A 392 -14.67 -3.35 -6.02
N ASN A 393 -15.24 -4.35 -6.69
CA ASN A 393 -16.65 -4.33 -7.10
C ASN A 393 -17.58 -4.35 -5.88
N ILE A 394 -17.21 -5.10 -4.83
CA ILE A 394 -17.96 -5.12 -3.57
C ILE A 394 -17.90 -3.74 -2.90
N LEU A 395 -16.71 -3.15 -2.81
CA LEU A 395 -16.50 -1.83 -2.21
C LEU A 395 -17.13 -0.68 -3.01
N ALA A 396 -17.14 -0.79 -4.34
CA ALA A 396 -17.64 0.24 -5.25
C ALA A 396 -19.16 0.22 -5.43
N SER A 397 -19.83 -0.88 -5.06
CA SER A 397 -21.28 -0.98 -5.16
C SER A 397 -21.97 0.08 -4.28
N ARG A 398 -22.26 1.24 -4.87
CA ARG A 398 -23.35 2.09 -4.38
C ARG A 398 -24.59 1.22 -4.48
N TYR A 399 -25.25 0.99 -3.34
CA TYR A 399 -26.51 0.23 -3.22
C TYR A 399 -27.27 0.16 -4.56
N PRO A 400 -27.30 -1.01 -5.22
CA PRO A 400 -28.09 -1.20 -6.42
C PRO A 400 -29.54 -0.78 -6.12
N ARG A 401 -30.17 -0.10 -7.07
CA ARG A 401 -31.61 0.21 -6.99
C ARG A 401 -32.49 -1.03 -7.27
N ASP A 402 -31.87 -2.16 -7.60
CA ASP A 402 -32.55 -3.43 -7.81
C ASP A 402 -32.66 -4.23 -6.52
N VAL A 403 -33.86 -4.77 -6.33
CA VAL A 403 -34.35 -5.44 -5.12
C VAL A 403 -33.94 -6.93 -5.08
N ASP A 404 -33.09 -7.37 -6.02
CA ASP A 404 -32.61 -8.75 -6.08
C ASP A 404 -31.50 -9.02 -5.05
N MET A 405 -31.45 -10.25 -4.57
CA MET A 405 -30.51 -10.72 -3.54
C MET A 405 -29.09 -10.86 -4.11
N HIS A 406 -28.37 -9.74 -4.16
CA HIS A 406 -27.01 -9.68 -4.71
C HIS A 406 -26.02 -10.45 -3.80
N CYS A 407 -25.44 -11.55 -4.31
CA CYS A 407 -24.48 -12.41 -3.58
C CYS A 407 -23.46 -11.63 -2.75
N PRO A 408 -22.71 -10.66 -3.32
CA PRO A 408 -21.63 -10.02 -2.58
C PRO A 408 -22.12 -9.19 -1.39
N LEU A 409 -23.36 -8.68 -1.46
CA LEU A 409 -23.90 -7.82 -0.42
C LEU A 409 -24.30 -8.61 0.82
N TRP A 410 -25.11 -9.65 0.65
CA TRP A 410 -25.63 -10.39 1.81
C TRP A 410 -24.54 -11.29 2.42
N VAL A 411 -23.69 -11.92 1.61
CA VAL A 411 -22.59 -12.77 2.10
C VAL A 411 -21.59 -11.93 2.91
N SER A 412 -21.17 -10.76 2.42
CA SER A 412 -20.22 -9.92 3.17
C SER A 412 -20.80 -9.47 4.51
N ARG A 413 -22.06 -9.04 4.54
CA ARG A 413 -22.74 -8.59 5.76
C ARG A 413 -22.90 -9.70 6.79
N VAL A 414 -23.41 -10.86 6.39
CA VAL A 414 -23.63 -12.00 7.30
C VAL A 414 -22.30 -12.46 7.90
N LEU A 415 -21.25 -12.62 7.08
CA LEU A 415 -19.94 -13.03 7.56
C LEU A 415 -19.29 -11.97 8.47
N ALA A 416 -19.44 -10.69 8.14
CA ALA A 416 -18.89 -9.59 8.95
C ALA A 416 -19.54 -9.51 10.34
N ASP A 417 -20.88 -9.53 10.40
CA ASP A 417 -21.59 -9.47 11.69
C ASP A 417 -21.39 -10.76 12.50
N PHE A 418 -21.35 -11.94 11.86
CA PHE A 418 -20.99 -13.19 12.54
C PHE A 418 -19.57 -13.13 13.12
N THR A 419 -18.58 -12.65 12.33
CA THR A 419 -17.20 -12.52 12.81
C THR A 419 -17.08 -11.46 13.90
N LEU A 420 -17.87 -10.40 13.86
CA LEU A 420 -17.90 -9.39 14.92
C LEU A 420 -18.43 -9.95 16.24
N LEU A 421 -19.49 -10.77 16.18
CA LEU A 421 -20.17 -11.30 17.37
C LEU A 421 -19.46 -12.51 17.99
N PHE A 422 -18.86 -13.37 17.16
CA PHE A 422 -18.32 -14.65 17.59
C PHE A 422 -16.80 -14.78 17.39
N GLY A 423 -16.16 -13.80 16.73
CA GLY A 423 -14.74 -13.83 16.37
C GLY A 423 -13.76 -13.43 17.47
N ASP A 424 -14.21 -13.17 18.70
CA ASP A 424 -13.31 -12.96 19.83
C ASP A 424 -12.61 -14.26 20.27
N SER A 425 -13.10 -15.42 19.81
CA SER A 425 -12.56 -16.74 20.13
C SER A 425 -12.71 -17.72 18.98
N MET A 426 -11.68 -18.55 18.75
CA MET A 426 -11.76 -19.67 17.80
C MET A 426 -12.73 -20.77 18.21
N ARG A 427 -13.17 -20.79 19.48
CA ARG A 427 -14.17 -21.73 19.98
C ARG A 427 -15.56 -21.42 19.45
N ASP A 428 -15.90 -20.14 19.38
CA ASP A 428 -17.24 -19.68 19.00
C ASP A 428 -17.30 -19.34 17.51
N TRP A 429 -16.17 -19.00 16.90
CA TRP A 429 -16.02 -18.76 15.47
C TRP A 429 -15.83 -20.07 14.67
N THR A 430 -16.86 -20.91 14.62
CA THR A 430 -16.83 -22.23 13.95
C THR A 430 -18.03 -22.44 13.04
N LEU A 431 -17.92 -23.40 12.11
CA LEU A 431 -19.03 -23.78 11.24
C LEU A 431 -20.25 -24.28 12.02
N ASP A 432 -20.06 -25.07 13.08
CA ASP A 432 -21.16 -25.61 13.87
C ASP A 432 -21.93 -24.50 14.58
N VAL A 433 -21.23 -23.51 15.10
CA VAL A 433 -21.86 -22.32 15.70
C VAL A 433 -22.57 -21.49 14.64
N LEU A 434 -21.95 -21.25 13.48
CA LEU A 434 -22.59 -20.53 12.36
C LEU A 434 -23.92 -21.20 11.95
N ARG A 435 -23.88 -22.52 11.70
CA ARG A 435 -25.06 -23.32 11.33
C ARG A 435 -26.14 -23.24 12.41
N ARG A 436 -25.76 -23.37 13.68
CA ARG A 436 -26.68 -23.26 14.81
C ARG A 436 -27.29 -21.86 14.90
N VAL A 437 -26.52 -20.79 14.72
CA VAL A 437 -27.01 -19.41 14.74
C VAL A 437 -28.06 -19.20 13.65
N ILE A 438 -27.80 -19.65 12.42
CA ILE A 438 -28.75 -19.50 11.30
C ILE A 438 -30.05 -20.27 11.59
N THR A 439 -29.95 -21.50 12.09
CA THR A 439 -31.12 -22.28 12.51
C THR A 439 -31.90 -21.59 13.63
N GLN A 440 -31.23 -21.03 14.63
CA GLN A 440 -31.90 -20.29 15.71
C GLN A 440 -32.57 -19.02 15.21
N ILE A 441 -31.96 -18.29 14.27
CA ILE A 441 -32.57 -17.11 13.66
C ILE A 441 -33.86 -17.49 12.94
N TYR A 442 -33.87 -18.61 12.22
CA TYR A 442 -35.06 -19.12 11.55
C TYR A 442 -36.17 -19.54 12.54
N GLU A 443 -35.80 -20.25 13.61
CA GLU A 443 -36.76 -20.80 14.58
C GLU A 443 -37.29 -19.78 15.58
N SER A 444 -36.47 -18.79 15.96
CA SER A 444 -36.70 -17.96 17.16
C SER A 444 -36.51 -16.46 16.96
N ASP A 445 -36.17 -16.00 15.73
CA ASP A 445 -35.87 -14.60 15.42
C ASP A 445 -34.74 -13.99 16.28
N THR A 446 -33.84 -14.84 16.81
CA THR A 446 -32.65 -14.42 17.60
C THR A 446 -31.46 -15.30 17.27
N THR A 447 -30.24 -14.88 17.63
CA THR A 447 -29.07 -15.74 17.49
C THR A 447 -29.06 -16.89 18.50
N GLY A 448 -29.78 -16.75 19.61
CA GLY A 448 -29.78 -17.69 20.73
C GLY A 448 -28.56 -17.55 21.68
N PHE A 449 -27.75 -16.50 21.52
CA PHE A 449 -26.56 -16.23 22.33
C PHE A 449 -26.64 -14.87 23.03
N ALA A 450 -25.96 -14.72 24.17
CA ALA A 450 -25.82 -13.43 24.82
C ALA A 450 -24.84 -12.55 24.02
N THR A 451 -25.31 -11.45 23.44
CA THR A 451 -24.49 -10.55 22.63
C THR A 451 -23.90 -9.38 23.43
N SER A 452 -22.68 -8.98 23.10
CA SER A 452 -22.06 -7.72 23.54
C SER A 452 -22.44 -6.53 22.66
N ASP A 453 -22.95 -6.77 21.45
CA ASP A 453 -23.40 -5.76 20.48
C ASP A 453 -24.80 -6.10 19.94
N PRO A 454 -25.87 -5.57 20.58
CA PRO A 454 -27.25 -5.77 20.13
C PRO A 454 -27.54 -5.20 18.74
N ALA A 455 -26.81 -4.17 18.31
CA ALA A 455 -27.01 -3.57 17.00
C ALA A 455 -26.47 -4.48 15.89
N ALA A 456 -25.31 -5.09 16.10
CA ALA A 456 -24.77 -6.12 15.20
C ALA A 456 -25.65 -7.38 15.16
N GLU A 457 -26.16 -7.82 16.31
CA GLU A 457 -27.10 -8.96 16.36
C GLU A 457 -28.36 -8.68 15.53
N SER A 458 -28.98 -7.51 15.71
CA SER A 458 -30.19 -7.16 14.95
C SER A 458 -29.95 -7.10 13.44
N ARG A 459 -28.79 -6.59 13.00
CA ARG A 459 -28.41 -6.61 11.57
C ARG A 459 -28.27 -8.03 11.04
N LEU A 460 -27.55 -8.89 11.76
CA LEU A 460 -27.36 -10.30 11.38
C LEU A 460 -28.70 -11.04 11.27
N VAL A 461 -29.56 -10.90 12.28
CA VAL A 461 -30.90 -11.51 12.30
C VAL A 461 -31.72 -11.06 11.09
N ASN A 462 -31.77 -9.76 10.83
CA ASN A 462 -32.55 -9.21 9.72
C ASN A 462 -32.04 -9.69 8.37
N GLU A 463 -30.73 -9.60 8.12
CA GLU A 463 -30.13 -10.02 6.85
C GLU A 463 -30.35 -11.52 6.61
N VAL A 464 -30.08 -12.38 7.61
CA VAL A 464 -30.30 -13.84 7.49
C VAL A 464 -31.77 -14.17 7.22
N ARG A 465 -32.72 -13.48 7.86
CA ARG A 465 -34.15 -13.72 7.62
C ARG A 465 -34.59 -13.38 6.20
N GLU A 466 -34.11 -12.25 5.67
CA GLU A 466 -34.41 -11.86 4.28
C GLU A 466 -33.85 -12.88 3.29
N VAL A 467 -32.61 -13.31 3.52
CA VAL A 467 -31.92 -14.34 2.74
C VAL A 467 -32.71 -15.67 2.77
N ILE A 468 -33.11 -16.15 3.96
CA ILE A 468 -33.88 -17.39 4.11
C ILE A 468 -35.25 -17.30 3.41
N ARG A 469 -35.91 -16.14 3.43
CA ARG A 469 -37.18 -15.93 2.70
C ARG A 469 -36.99 -16.06 1.19
N GLY A 470 -35.83 -15.67 0.67
CA GLY A 470 -35.51 -15.73 -0.76
C GLY A 470 -35.12 -17.12 -1.26
N GLN A 471 -34.23 -17.82 -0.53
CA GLN A 471 -33.61 -19.07 -1.02
C GLN A 471 -33.85 -20.31 -0.15
N GLY A 472 -34.49 -20.16 1.02
CA GLY A 472 -34.71 -21.26 1.97
C GLY A 472 -33.58 -21.44 2.98
N GLN A 473 -33.89 -22.14 4.08
CA GLN A 473 -32.96 -22.33 5.21
C GLN A 473 -31.75 -23.18 4.82
N ASP A 474 -31.97 -24.34 4.21
CA ASP A 474 -30.90 -25.29 3.90
C ASP A 474 -29.89 -24.71 2.90
N GLU A 475 -30.39 -24.03 1.86
CA GLU A 475 -29.54 -23.36 0.87
C GLU A 475 -28.75 -22.21 1.48
N THR A 476 -29.39 -21.42 2.37
CA THR A 476 -28.71 -20.36 3.10
C THR A 476 -27.58 -20.91 3.95
N ILE A 477 -27.84 -21.98 4.71
CA ILE A 477 -26.83 -22.65 5.53
C ILE A 477 -25.69 -23.18 4.66
N HIS A 478 -26.00 -23.80 3.53
CA HIS A 478 -25.02 -24.35 2.60
C HIS A 478 -24.10 -23.26 2.05
N GLN A 479 -24.66 -22.22 1.41
CA GLN A 479 -23.89 -21.15 0.78
C GLN A 479 -23.01 -20.38 1.77
N ILE A 480 -23.57 -19.99 2.91
CA ILE A 480 -22.81 -19.23 3.90
C ILE A 480 -21.76 -20.08 4.61
N SER A 481 -21.99 -21.40 4.78
CA SER A 481 -20.97 -22.31 5.28
C SER A 481 -19.78 -22.38 4.31
N GLN A 482 -20.04 -22.47 3.00
CA GLN A 482 -18.98 -22.46 1.99
C GLN A 482 -18.19 -21.14 1.99
N ALA A 483 -18.88 -20.01 2.00
CA ALA A 483 -18.23 -18.69 2.09
C ALA A 483 -17.44 -18.51 3.40
N PHE A 484 -17.93 -19.07 4.50
CA PHE A 484 -17.22 -19.04 5.79
C PHE A 484 -15.93 -19.86 5.78
N GLU A 485 -15.88 -20.97 5.03
CA GLU A 485 -14.64 -21.75 4.90
C GLU A 485 -13.53 -20.96 4.19
N TYR A 486 -13.86 -20.13 3.21
CA TYR A 486 -12.88 -19.17 2.66
C TYR A 486 -12.44 -18.13 3.68
N THR A 487 -13.32 -17.72 4.59
CA THR A 487 -12.96 -16.81 5.68
C THR A 487 -11.99 -17.49 6.65
N ARG A 488 -12.23 -18.76 7.00
CA ARG A 488 -11.33 -19.59 7.82
C ARG A 488 -9.98 -19.81 7.14
N LEU A 489 -9.96 -20.02 5.82
CA LEU A 489 -8.75 -20.11 5.03
C LEU A 489 -7.91 -18.83 5.10
N ASN A 490 -8.53 -17.66 4.96
CA ASN A 490 -7.85 -16.37 5.10
C ASN A 490 -7.24 -16.20 6.50
N TYR A 491 -7.96 -16.63 7.54
CA TYR A 491 -7.44 -16.61 8.90
C TYR A 491 -6.28 -17.59 9.12
N ALA A 492 -6.38 -18.80 8.58
CA ALA A 492 -5.32 -19.80 8.66
C ALA A 492 -4.03 -19.30 7.98
N ARG A 493 -4.16 -18.65 6.81
CA ARG A 493 -3.04 -17.98 6.12
C ARG A 493 -2.41 -16.90 6.99
N TYR A 494 -3.22 -16.00 7.54
CA TYR A 494 -2.73 -14.94 8.42
C TYR A 494 -1.87 -15.51 9.56
N ARG A 495 -2.37 -16.57 10.21
CA ARG A 495 -1.68 -17.20 11.34
C ARG A 495 -0.39 -17.90 10.95
N ALA A 496 -0.41 -18.66 9.85
CA ALA A 496 0.78 -19.33 9.33
C ALA A 496 1.95 -18.36 9.08
N HIS A 497 1.65 -17.10 8.77
CA HIS A 497 2.65 -16.07 8.44
C HIS A 497 2.92 -15.07 9.57
N THR A 498 2.25 -15.19 10.73
CA THR A 498 2.45 -14.28 11.86
C THR A 498 3.24 -15.01 12.97
N PRO A 499 4.55 -14.80 13.10
CA PRO A 499 5.41 -15.52 14.06
C PRO A 499 5.15 -15.18 15.53
N THR A 500 4.39 -14.10 15.80
CA THR A 500 4.01 -13.61 17.13
C THR A 500 2.59 -14.06 17.53
N THR A 501 2.07 -13.58 18.67
CA THR A 501 0.70 -13.87 19.12
C THR A 501 -0.30 -13.43 18.05
N ALA A 502 -0.87 -14.39 17.32
CA ALA A 502 -1.97 -14.11 16.42
C ALA A 502 -3.16 -13.55 17.21
N VAL A 503 -3.68 -12.42 16.76
CA VAL A 503 -4.91 -11.84 17.30
C VAL A 503 -6.14 -12.68 16.91
N PRO A 504 -7.24 -12.65 17.69
CA PRO A 504 -8.48 -13.36 17.35
C PRO A 504 -9.06 -12.97 15.98
N PRO A 505 -9.96 -13.78 15.38
CA PRO A 505 -10.60 -13.47 14.10
C PRO A 505 -11.18 -12.05 14.01
N ALA A 506 -11.92 -11.59 15.02
CA ALA A 506 -12.53 -10.26 15.06
C ALA A 506 -11.50 -9.11 15.03
N ALA A 507 -10.30 -9.34 15.57
CA ALA A 507 -9.20 -8.39 15.52
C ALA A 507 -8.43 -8.51 14.19
N ALA A 508 -8.18 -9.72 13.69
CA ALA A 508 -7.50 -9.96 12.41
C ALA A 508 -8.29 -9.38 11.23
N GLN A 509 -9.61 -9.41 11.33
CA GLN A 509 -10.58 -8.78 10.44
C GLN A 509 -10.35 -7.27 10.22
N ARG A 510 -9.66 -6.57 11.14
CA ARG A 510 -9.33 -5.14 11.06
C ARG A 510 -7.94 -4.84 10.50
N LEU A 511 -7.15 -5.87 10.22
CA LEU A 511 -5.80 -5.71 9.70
C LEU A 511 -5.80 -5.31 8.22
N PRO A 512 -4.71 -4.70 7.71
CA PRO A 512 -4.55 -4.48 6.27
C PRO A 512 -4.44 -5.78 5.46
N LEU A 513 -4.84 -5.70 4.20
CA LEU A 513 -4.67 -6.78 3.22
C LEU A 513 -3.57 -6.41 2.23
N GLY A 514 -2.52 -7.22 2.18
CA GLY A 514 -1.42 -7.10 1.24
C GLY A 514 -1.69 -7.87 -0.07
N THR A 515 -1.36 -7.26 -1.20
CA THR A 515 -1.30 -7.94 -2.51
C THR A 515 0.14 -8.07 -2.95
N TYR A 516 0.53 -9.30 -3.24
CA TYR A 516 1.83 -9.68 -3.74
C TYR A 516 1.73 -9.95 -5.23
N SER A 517 2.66 -9.42 -6.03
CA SER A 517 2.60 -9.51 -7.49
C SER A 517 3.94 -9.95 -8.08
N LEU A 518 3.86 -10.75 -9.14
CA LEU A 518 4.97 -11.19 -9.97
C LEU A 518 4.69 -10.75 -11.40
N SER A 519 5.55 -9.89 -11.93
CA SER A 519 5.48 -9.49 -13.33
C SER A 519 6.01 -10.60 -14.23
N LEU A 520 5.12 -11.20 -15.02
CA LEU A 520 5.45 -12.23 -16.00
C LEU A 520 6.15 -11.64 -17.23
N ALA A 521 6.03 -10.33 -17.45
CA ALA A 521 6.67 -9.65 -18.56
C ALA A 521 8.20 -9.60 -18.40
N SER A 522 8.72 -9.40 -17.17
CA SER A 522 10.16 -9.51 -16.84
C SER A 522 10.58 -10.86 -16.28
N TYR A 523 9.65 -11.80 -16.18
CA TYR A 523 9.93 -13.12 -15.66
C TYR A 523 10.87 -13.86 -16.62
N HIS A 524 12.05 -14.20 -16.16
CA HIS A 524 12.94 -15.10 -16.88
C HIS A 524 12.80 -16.46 -16.23
N TYR A 525 12.20 -17.40 -16.96
CA TYR A 525 12.15 -18.78 -16.50
C TYR A 525 13.58 -19.29 -16.32
N PRO A 526 13.97 -19.78 -15.12
CA PRO A 526 15.32 -20.26 -14.88
C PRO A 526 15.68 -21.35 -15.89
N THR A 527 16.88 -21.28 -16.48
CA THR A 527 17.40 -22.34 -17.36
C THR A 527 17.61 -23.65 -16.61
N ASP A 528 17.89 -23.56 -15.31
CA ASP A 528 18.04 -24.71 -14.43
C ASP A 528 16.69 -25.06 -13.78
N ARG A 529 16.29 -26.33 -13.89
CA ARG A 529 15.07 -26.83 -13.23
C ARG A 529 15.16 -26.60 -11.71
N PRO A 530 14.04 -26.32 -11.02
CA PRO A 530 14.03 -26.17 -9.57
C PRO A 530 14.64 -27.40 -8.90
N ALA A 531 15.74 -27.19 -8.19
CA ALA A 531 16.51 -28.28 -7.60
C ALA A 531 15.71 -28.96 -6.47
N VAL A 532 15.63 -30.29 -6.53
CA VAL A 532 15.03 -31.11 -5.48
C VAL A 532 16.03 -31.19 -4.32
N ARG A 533 15.56 -30.86 -3.11
CA ARG A 533 16.36 -31.07 -1.89
C ARG A 533 15.70 -32.14 -1.05
N VAL A 534 16.50 -33.12 -0.65
CA VAL A 534 16.07 -34.25 0.19
C VAL A 534 16.83 -34.19 1.51
N ARG A 535 16.14 -34.49 2.60
CA ARG A 535 16.77 -34.65 3.92
C ARG A 535 17.49 -35.99 3.96
N GLU A 536 18.80 -35.95 4.10
CA GLU A 536 19.66 -37.13 4.20
C GLU A 536 20.67 -36.96 5.32
N ASN A 537 20.72 -37.92 6.24
CA ASN A 537 21.63 -37.93 7.39
C ASN A 537 21.59 -36.61 8.19
N GLY A 538 20.40 -36.05 8.40
CA GLY A 538 20.20 -34.78 9.10
C GLY A 538 20.69 -33.54 8.33
N ALA A 539 21.01 -33.64 7.03
CA ALA A 539 21.41 -32.53 6.17
C ALA A 539 20.47 -32.37 4.96
N TRP A 540 20.31 -31.15 4.47
CA TRP A 540 19.59 -30.91 3.21
C TRP A 540 20.54 -31.09 2.04
N VAL A 541 20.38 -32.19 1.30
CA VAL A 541 21.19 -32.52 0.13
C VAL A 541 20.44 -32.12 -1.13
N THR A 542 21.12 -31.44 -2.04
CA THR A 542 20.55 -31.07 -3.35
C THR A 542 20.85 -32.18 -4.35
N HIS A 543 19.80 -32.75 -4.94
CA HIS A 543 19.89 -33.84 -5.91
C HIS A 543 19.67 -33.30 -7.32
N PRO A 544 20.72 -33.16 -8.15
CA PRO A 544 20.58 -32.68 -9.53
C PRO A 544 19.97 -33.73 -10.48
N ASP A 545 19.96 -35.00 -10.09
CA ASP A 545 19.38 -36.14 -10.80
C ASP A 545 17.86 -36.28 -10.54
N LEU A 546 17.35 -35.68 -9.47
CA LEU A 546 15.92 -35.60 -9.19
C LEU A 546 15.35 -34.29 -9.73
N TYR A 547 14.20 -34.37 -10.38
CA TYR A 547 13.46 -33.22 -10.88
C TYR A 547 11.99 -33.32 -10.50
N PHE A 548 11.37 -32.16 -10.36
CA PHE A 548 9.93 -32.04 -10.28
C PHE A 548 9.35 -32.04 -11.70
N ASP A 549 8.37 -32.92 -11.93
CA ASP A 549 7.50 -32.85 -13.10
C ASP A 549 6.34 -31.92 -12.78
N VAL A 550 5.93 -31.10 -13.74
CA VAL A 550 4.87 -30.11 -13.55
C VAL A 550 3.79 -30.36 -14.60
N ASP A 551 2.64 -30.83 -14.13
CA ASP A 551 1.44 -31.01 -14.94
C ASP A 551 0.51 -29.81 -14.71
N ILE A 552 -0.08 -29.27 -15.79
CA ILE A 552 -0.97 -28.11 -15.73
C ILE A 552 -2.29 -28.46 -16.40
N LEU A 553 -3.37 -28.23 -15.66
CA LEU A 553 -4.74 -28.39 -16.13
C LEU A 553 -5.44 -27.04 -16.10
N ASP A 554 -5.89 -26.60 -17.26
CA ASP A 554 -6.55 -25.32 -17.43
C ASP A 554 -8.03 -25.54 -17.74
N THR A 555 -8.88 -25.46 -16.72
CA THR A 555 -10.32 -25.65 -16.89
C THR A 555 -11.00 -24.41 -17.50
N THR A 556 -10.26 -23.33 -17.75
CA THR A 556 -10.81 -22.09 -18.35
C THR A 556 -10.98 -22.17 -19.86
N ILE A 557 -10.51 -23.25 -20.50
CA ILE A 557 -10.59 -23.46 -21.95
C ILE A 557 -11.75 -24.42 -22.25
N PRO A 558 -12.87 -23.95 -22.85
CA PRO A 558 -13.98 -24.82 -23.24
C PRO A 558 -13.53 -25.85 -24.30
N ASP A 559 -14.12 -27.05 -24.25
CA ASP A 559 -13.94 -28.11 -25.25
C ASP A 559 -12.50 -28.68 -25.41
N GLN A 560 -11.76 -28.89 -24.32
CA GLN A 560 -10.69 -29.92 -24.29
C GLN A 560 -11.27 -31.24 -23.75
N PRO A 561 -11.86 -32.11 -24.59
CA PRO A 561 -12.52 -33.30 -24.12
C PRO A 561 -11.49 -34.43 -24.02
N GLY A 562 -11.12 -34.81 -22.79
CA GLY A 562 -10.62 -36.16 -22.50
C GLY A 562 -9.13 -36.36 -22.22
N VAL A 563 -8.31 -35.32 -22.02
CA VAL A 563 -6.88 -35.50 -21.67
C VAL A 563 -6.62 -35.49 -20.15
N ASP A 564 -7.57 -35.00 -19.34
CA ASP A 564 -7.26 -34.57 -17.96
C ASP A 564 -8.04 -35.26 -16.82
N GLU A 565 -8.95 -36.21 -17.12
CA GLU A 565 -9.65 -37.02 -16.10
C GLU A 565 -8.67 -37.76 -15.17
N PRO A 566 -7.61 -38.44 -15.67
CA PRO A 566 -6.65 -39.12 -14.79
C PRO A 566 -5.89 -38.18 -13.86
N LEU A 567 -5.53 -36.98 -14.34
CA LEU A 567 -4.85 -35.98 -13.51
C LEU A 567 -5.77 -35.45 -12.42
N MET A 568 -7.04 -35.21 -12.75
CA MET A 568 -8.05 -34.80 -11.77
C MET A 568 -8.34 -35.90 -10.75
N ASP A 569 -8.41 -37.16 -11.16
CA ASP A 569 -8.57 -38.30 -10.25
C ASP A 569 -7.39 -38.44 -9.30
N ASP A 570 -6.15 -38.35 -9.82
CA ASP A 570 -4.94 -38.37 -9.00
C ASP A 570 -4.91 -37.19 -8.02
N ALA A 571 -5.27 -35.98 -8.47
CA ALA A 571 -5.31 -34.80 -7.62
C ALA A 571 -6.38 -34.92 -6.53
N ARG A 572 -7.57 -35.43 -6.86
CA ARG A 572 -8.65 -35.73 -5.89
C ARG A 572 -8.19 -36.76 -4.87
N ALA A 573 -7.57 -37.84 -5.31
CA ALA A 573 -7.06 -38.90 -4.45
C ALA A 573 -5.97 -38.37 -3.50
N ALA A 574 -5.01 -37.60 -4.02
CA ALA A 574 -3.97 -36.97 -3.22
C ALA A 574 -4.57 -36.02 -2.17
N LEU A 575 -5.47 -35.12 -2.56
CA LEU A 575 -6.11 -34.17 -1.63
C LEU A 575 -6.96 -34.85 -0.57
N ALA A 576 -7.70 -35.90 -0.92
CA ALA A 576 -8.47 -36.68 0.04
C ALA A 576 -7.53 -37.31 1.09
N ALA A 577 -6.47 -38.00 0.64
CA ALA A 577 -5.48 -38.61 1.52
C ALA A 577 -4.75 -37.56 2.40
N TRP A 578 -4.34 -36.44 1.82
CA TRP A 578 -3.69 -35.37 2.57
C TRP A 578 -4.63 -34.71 3.59
N SER A 579 -5.89 -34.52 3.22
CA SER A 579 -6.93 -34.01 4.13
C SER A 579 -7.10 -34.93 5.34
N ASP A 580 -7.13 -36.25 5.14
CA ASP A 580 -7.20 -37.22 6.23
C ASP A 580 -5.99 -37.12 7.18
N ILE A 581 -4.78 -36.98 6.65
CA ILE A 581 -3.55 -36.84 7.45
C ILE A 581 -3.59 -35.52 8.25
N TYR A 582 -3.90 -34.40 7.61
CA TYR A 582 -4.00 -33.11 8.30
C TYR A 582 -5.10 -33.11 9.36
N ASN A 583 -6.24 -33.76 9.12
CA ASN A 583 -7.34 -33.87 10.08
C ASN A 583 -7.00 -34.82 11.24
N ALA A 584 -6.22 -35.88 11.01
CA ALA A 584 -5.75 -36.78 12.04
C ALA A 584 -4.65 -36.19 12.93
N ALA A 585 -3.87 -35.22 12.41
CA ALA A 585 -2.82 -34.56 13.17
C ALA A 585 -3.42 -33.79 14.37
N PRO A 586 -2.97 -34.03 15.61
CA PRO A 586 -3.52 -33.35 16.77
C PRO A 586 -3.13 -31.87 16.73
N VAL A 587 -4.12 -31.01 16.94
CA VAL A 587 -3.88 -29.58 17.20
C VAL A 587 -4.08 -29.38 18.69
N ASN A 588 -3.07 -28.84 19.36
CA ASN A 588 -3.21 -28.48 20.76
C ASN A 588 -4.10 -27.24 20.86
N TYR A 589 -5.43 -27.46 20.83
CA TYR A 589 -6.41 -26.42 21.13
C TYR A 589 -6.25 -26.04 22.60
N HIS A 590 -5.37 -25.08 22.89
CA HIS A 590 -5.28 -24.56 24.23
C HIS A 590 -6.55 -23.76 24.52
N ILE A 591 -7.38 -24.34 25.39
CA ILE A 591 -8.49 -23.73 26.15
C ILE A 591 -7.94 -22.59 27.06
N THR A 592 -6.62 -22.42 27.12
CA THR A 592 -5.87 -21.39 27.83
C THR A 592 -5.12 -20.48 26.85
N ASN A 593 -4.88 -19.21 27.20
CA ASN A 593 -4.21 -18.17 26.41
C ASN A 593 -2.72 -18.46 26.02
N GLU A 594 -2.35 -19.69 25.69
CA GLU A 594 -0.98 -20.07 25.31
C GLU A 594 -0.75 -20.02 23.79
N TYR A 595 0.53 -19.84 23.42
CA TYR A 595 0.98 -19.67 22.04
C TYR A 595 0.80 -20.96 21.23
N TRP A 596 0.21 -20.85 20.03
CA TRP A 596 0.24 -21.95 19.07
C TRP A 596 1.65 -22.12 18.50
N SER A 597 2.11 -23.36 18.42
CA SER A 597 3.41 -23.66 17.81
C SER A 597 3.40 -23.36 16.30
N GLU A 598 4.57 -23.27 15.66
CA GLU A 598 4.65 -23.27 14.18
C GLU A 598 3.97 -24.52 13.59
N HIS A 599 4.08 -25.66 14.28
CA HIS A 599 3.48 -26.92 13.87
C HIS A 599 1.93 -26.85 13.87
N ASP A 600 1.31 -26.38 14.97
CA ASP A 600 -0.16 -26.25 15.04
C ASP A 600 -0.72 -25.32 13.96
N ARG A 601 -0.02 -24.21 13.67
CA ARG A 601 -0.40 -23.27 12.61
C ARG A 601 -0.28 -23.88 11.22
N THR A 602 0.73 -24.71 11.03
CA THR A 602 0.96 -25.45 9.77
C THR A 602 -0.13 -26.49 9.55
N ILE A 603 -0.56 -27.20 10.60
CA ILE A 603 -1.68 -28.17 10.52
C ILE A 603 -2.97 -27.45 10.09
N GLU A 604 -3.37 -26.37 10.77
CA GLU A 604 -4.61 -25.66 10.42
C GLU A 604 -4.57 -25.03 9.02
N ALA A 605 -3.42 -24.50 8.59
CA ALA A 605 -3.25 -24.03 7.22
C ALA A 605 -3.41 -25.18 6.22
N GLY A 606 -2.78 -26.34 6.50
CA GLY A 606 -2.94 -27.55 5.70
C GLY A 606 -4.40 -27.99 5.58
N ARG A 607 -5.13 -28.08 6.70
CA ARG A 607 -6.55 -28.43 6.75
C ARG A 607 -7.42 -27.49 5.91
N ALA A 608 -7.26 -26.18 6.10
CA ALA A 608 -8.08 -25.21 5.40
C ALA A 608 -7.80 -25.23 3.89
N HIS A 609 -6.51 -25.29 3.50
CA HIS A 609 -6.12 -25.34 2.10
C HIS A 609 -6.54 -26.66 1.42
N SER A 610 -6.38 -27.82 2.09
CA SER A 610 -6.78 -29.11 1.53
C SER A 610 -8.29 -29.19 1.34
N TYR A 611 -9.07 -28.74 2.33
CA TYR A 611 -10.53 -28.72 2.24
C TYR A 611 -11.03 -27.81 1.11
N SER A 612 -10.58 -26.55 1.07
CA SER A 612 -11.03 -25.60 0.05
C SER A 612 -10.62 -26.04 -1.36
N LEU A 613 -9.38 -26.51 -1.55
CA LEU A 613 -8.94 -26.97 -2.86
C LEU A 613 -9.69 -28.23 -3.32
N TYR A 614 -9.94 -29.17 -2.40
CA TYR A 614 -10.75 -30.36 -2.70
C TYR A 614 -12.18 -29.98 -3.10
N SER A 615 -12.80 -29.04 -2.38
CA SER A 615 -14.13 -28.53 -2.73
C SER A 615 -14.17 -27.92 -4.13
N GLU A 616 -13.16 -27.14 -4.51
CA GLU A 616 -13.12 -26.49 -5.82
C GLU A 616 -12.85 -27.47 -6.97
N ILE A 617 -12.04 -28.50 -6.74
CA ILE A 617 -11.80 -29.55 -7.76
C ILE A 617 -13.08 -30.37 -8.05
N LEU A 618 -14.00 -30.46 -7.10
CA LEU A 618 -15.30 -31.11 -7.31
C LEU A 618 -16.30 -30.25 -8.09
N ALA A 619 -16.04 -28.95 -8.24
CA ALA A 619 -16.90 -27.99 -8.92
C ALA A 619 -16.20 -27.44 -10.19
N PRO A 620 -16.17 -28.22 -11.29
CA PRO A 620 -15.39 -27.89 -12.49
C PRO A 620 -15.82 -26.59 -13.18
N GLU A 621 -17.02 -26.08 -12.91
CA GLU A 621 -17.52 -24.75 -13.34
C GLU A 621 -16.82 -23.53 -12.70
N ASN A 622 -15.76 -23.72 -11.91
CA ASN A 622 -15.09 -22.62 -11.20
C ASN A 622 -13.85 -22.04 -11.90
N ASP A 623 -13.58 -22.41 -13.16
CA ASP A 623 -12.61 -21.76 -14.05
C ASP A 623 -11.21 -21.54 -13.42
N TYR A 624 -10.58 -22.62 -12.93
CA TYR A 624 -9.21 -22.58 -12.39
C TYR A 624 -8.17 -23.17 -13.35
N ILE A 625 -6.94 -22.72 -13.14
CA ILE A 625 -5.74 -23.42 -13.59
C ILE A 625 -5.17 -24.17 -12.39
N TYR A 626 -5.15 -25.50 -12.47
CA TYR A 626 -4.54 -26.38 -11.50
C TYR A 626 -3.13 -26.76 -11.96
N VAL A 627 -2.21 -26.83 -11.01
CA VAL A 627 -0.83 -27.26 -11.22
C VAL A 627 -0.52 -28.38 -10.25
N ALA A 628 -0.21 -29.55 -10.78
CA ALA A 628 0.26 -30.70 -10.01
C ALA A 628 1.77 -30.84 -10.20
N VAL A 629 2.49 -30.86 -9.07
CA VAL A 629 3.92 -31.10 -9.05
C VAL A 629 4.15 -32.54 -8.61
N ARG A 630 4.84 -33.31 -9.44
CA ARG A 630 5.18 -34.70 -9.16
C ARG A 630 6.65 -34.87 -8.85
N LEU A 631 6.95 -35.82 -7.97
CA LEU A 631 8.30 -36.33 -7.73
C LEU A 631 8.24 -37.84 -7.83
N ARG A 632 9.03 -38.43 -8.76
CA ARG A 632 9.04 -39.88 -9.02
C ARG A 632 7.65 -40.47 -9.33
N GLY A 633 6.77 -39.68 -9.95
CA GLY A 633 5.42 -40.08 -10.34
C GLY A 633 4.31 -39.70 -9.35
N ASP A 634 4.64 -39.49 -8.08
CA ASP A 634 3.67 -39.14 -7.05
C ASP A 634 3.45 -37.63 -7.00
N ILE A 635 2.21 -37.19 -6.86
CA ILE A 635 1.89 -35.77 -6.63
C ILE A 635 2.40 -35.39 -5.24
N VAL A 636 3.25 -34.36 -5.17
CA VAL A 636 3.85 -33.84 -3.92
C VAL A 636 3.46 -32.40 -3.62
N SER A 637 2.88 -31.68 -4.59
CA SER A 637 2.24 -30.39 -4.36
C SER A 637 1.16 -30.11 -5.40
N LEU A 638 0.09 -29.43 -4.97
CA LEU A 638 -0.98 -28.92 -5.82
C LEU A 638 -1.13 -27.42 -5.62
N LEU A 639 -1.35 -26.69 -6.70
CA LEU A 639 -1.64 -25.26 -6.71
C LEU A 639 -2.84 -24.99 -7.61
N ALA A 640 -3.67 -24.02 -7.25
CA ALA A 640 -4.75 -23.55 -8.11
C ALA A 640 -4.75 -22.02 -8.18
N ALA A 641 -4.92 -21.51 -9.39
CA ALA A 641 -5.02 -20.08 -9.65
C ALA A 641 -6.25 -19.76 -10.50
N ARG A 642 -6.83 -18.58 -10.27
CA ARG A 642 -8.02 -18.10 -10.96
C ARG A 642 -7.75 -16.76 -11.62
N ARG A 643 -8.46 -16.48 -12.70
CA ARG A 643 -8.44 -15.17 -13.36
C ARG A 643 -9.01 -14.09 -12.44
N ASP A 644 -8.46 -12.89 -12.51
CA ASP A 644 -9.01 -11.71 -11.86
C ASP A 644 -10.27 -11.22 -12.60
N GLU A 645 -11.46 -11.34 -12.01
CA GLU A 645 -12.74 -10.97 -12.63
C GLU A 645 -13.03 -9.44 -12.58
N SER A 646 -12.05 -8.61 -12.23
CA SER A 646 -12.31 -7.20 -11.93
C SER A 646 -12.82 -6.34 -13.11
N PHE A 647 -12.35 -6.48 -14.36
CA PHE A 647 -12.75 -5.60 -15.50
C PHE A 647 -12.41 -6.16 -16.91
N GLU A 648 -12.62 -5.38 -17.98
CA GLU A 648 -12.36 -5.71 -19.42
C GLU A 648 -10.98 -6.34 -19.74
N ASN A 649 -9.95 -6.12 -18.91
CA ASN A 649 -8.60 -6.72 -19.05
C ASN A 649 -8.32 -7.88 -18.06
N SER A 650 -9.37 -8.53 -17.54
CA SER A 650 -9.29 -9.68 -16.63
C SER A 650 -8.32 -10.79 -17.10
N HIS A 651 -8.25 -11.00 -18.41
CA HIS A 651 -7.39 -12.00 -19.06
C HIS A 651 -5.88 -11.81 -18.80
N GLU A 652 -5.45 -10.62 -18.37
CA GLU A 652 -4.04 -10.29 -18.16
C GLU A 652 -3.54 -10.61 -16.74
N ASN A 653 -4.44 -11.02 -15.84
CA ASN A 653 -4.19 -11.08 -14.40
C ASN A 653 -4.74 -12.35 -13.74
N TYR A 654 -3.91 -13.02 -12.93
CA TYR A 654 -4.29 -14.25 -12.21
C TYR A 654 -3.91 -14.17 -10.74
N TYR A 655 -4.72 -14.77 -9.88
CA TYR A 655 -4.46 -14.94 -8.45
C TYR A 655 -4.21 -16.40 -8.11
N VAL A 656 -3.12 -16.69 -7.40
CA VAL A 656 -2.94 -17.98 -6.71
C VAL A 656 -3.91 -18.03 -5.55
N GLU A 657 -4.94 -18.85 -5.67
CA GLU A 657 -6.01 -18.96 -4.67
C GLU A 657 -5.79 -20.12 -3.72
N PHE A 658 -5.13 -21.20 -4.14
CA PHE A 658 -4.86 -22.35 -3.26
C PHE A 658 -3.50 -22.95 -3.54
N PHE A 659 -2.87 -23.50 -2.50
CA PHE A 659 -1.70 -24.35 -2.60
C PHE A 659 -1.69 -25.34 -1.44
N VAL A 660 -1.34 -26.59 -1.72
CA VAL A 660 -1.18 -27.67 -0.74
C VAL A 660 0.09 -28.43 -1.12
N THR A 661 0.82 -28.90 -0.11
CA THR A 661 2.01 -29.76 -0.27
C THR A 661 1.78 -31.00 0.58
N ASP A 662 2.37 -32.12 0.18
CA ASP A 662 2.24 -33.38 0.90
C ASP A 662 2.54 -33.20 2.41
N PRO A 663 1.60 -33.59 3.31
CA PRO A 663 1.74 -33.39 4.74
C PRO A 663 2.95 -34.12 5.33
N ASN A 664 3.45 -35.21 4.72
CA ASN A 664 4.63 -35.92 5.20
C ASN A 664 5.87 -35.01 5.16
N TYR A 665 5.99 -34.15 4.15
CA TYR A 665 7.13 -33.22 4.03
C TYR A 665 6.93 -31.90 4.79
N VAL A 666 5.70 -31.62 5.20
CA VAL A 666 5.31 -30.34 5.81
C VAL A 666 5.16 -30.46 7.32
N LEU A 667 4.51 -31.51 7.81
CA LEU A 667 4.28 -31.76 9.23
C LEU A 667 5.52 -32.31 9.92
N MET A 668 6.31 -33.12 9.22
CA MET A 668 7.56 -33.70 9.70
C MET A 668 8.76 -33.30 8.83
N PRO A 669 9.07 -31.99 8.71
CA PRO A 669 10.06 -31.51 7.75
C PRO A 669 11.50 -31.96 8.06
N GLU A 670 11.75 -32.48 9.25
CA GLU A 670 13.07 -32.94 9.71
C GLU A 670 13.26 -34.45 9.58
N ASP A 671 12.22 -35.19 9.19
CA ASP A 671 12.32 -36.63 8.95
C ASP A 671 13.21 -36.90 7.73
N GLU A 672 13.96 -38.01 7.78
CA GLU A 672 14.73 -38.49 6.63
C GLU A 672 13.83 -38.67 5.41
N GLU A 673 14.37 -38.42 4.22
CA GLU A 673 13.66 -38.41 2.94
C GLU A 673 12.64 -37.27 2.75
N SER A 674 12.51 -36.33 3.71
CA SER A 674 11.70 -35.13 3.53
C SER A 674 12.15 -34.31 2.32
N VAL A 675 11.19 -33.78 1.55
CA VAL A 675 11.46 -33.08 0.29
C VAL A 675 11.18 -31.58 0.41
N ARG A 676 12.06 -30.75 -0.19
CA ARG A 676 11.84 -29.30 -0.36
C ARG A 676 11.97 -28.90 -1.83
N GLY A 677 11.13 -27.94 -2.23
CA GLY A 677 11.19 -27.29 -3.55
C GLY A 677 9.89 -27.40 -4.36
N ALA A 678 8.97 -28.29 -4.00
CA ALA A 678 7.76 -28.55 -4.76
C ALA A 678 6.86 -27.30 -4.93
N GLY A 679 6.61 -26.54 -3.86
CA GLY A 679 5.82 -25.30 -3.96
C GLY A 679 6.47 -24.23 -4.85
N ARG A 680 7.80 -24.12 -4.86
CA ARG A 680 8.53 -23.24 -5.78
C ARG A 680 8.38 -23.72 -7.23
N ALA A 681 8.46 -25.04 -7.46
CA ALA A 681 8.25 -25.62 -8.77
C ALA A 681 6.83 -25.35 -9.30
N ALA A 682 5.81 -25.43 -8.44
CA ALA A 682 4.43 -25.09 -8.81
C ALA A 682 4.29 -23.63 -9.28
N VAL A 683 4.83 -22.68 -8.51
CA VAL A 683 4.78 -21.24 -8.84
C VAL A 683 5.57 -20.95 -10.13
N GLN A 684 6.74 -21.57 -10.32
CA GLN A 684 7.52 -21.42 -11.54
C GLN A 684 6.80 -22.00 -12.77
N GLY A 685 6.17 -23.16 -12.61
CA GLY A 685 5.38 -23.82 -13.63
C GLY A 685 4.21 -22.97 -14.10
N ILE A 686 3.38 -22.48 -13.17
CA ILE A 686 2.25 -21.63 -13.52
C ILE A 686 2.69 -20.29 -14.11
N ALA A 687 3.75 -19.67 -13.58
CA ALA A 687 4.29 -18.43 -14.12
C ALA A 687 4.73 -18.61 -15.58
N GLN A 688 5.44 -19.70 -15.89
CA GLN A 688 5.84 -20.03 -17.26
C GLN A 688 4.64 -20.25 -18.19
N TYR A 689 3.65 -21.03 -17.73
CA TYR A 689 2.43 -21.33 -18.49
C TYR A 689 1.62 -20.08 -18.85
N LEU A 690 1.43 -19.20 -17.86
CA LEU A 690 0.72 -17.94 -18.01
C LEU A 690 1.51 -16.97 -18.90
N GLN A 691 2.83 -16.88 -18.73
CA GLN A 691 3.70 -16.04 -19.55
C GLN A 691 3.60 -16.42 -21.04
N GLN A 692 3.62 -17.71 -21.38
CA GLN A 692 3.48 -18.20 -22.75
C GLN A 692 2.14 -17.83 -23.40
N ARG A 693 1.11 -17.57 -22.58
CA ARG A 693 -0.24 -17.15 -23.01
C ARG A 693 -0.45 -15.64 -22.99
N GLY A 694 0.61 -14.87 -22.76
CA GLY A 694 0.57 -13.41 -22.79
C GLY A 694 0.00 -12.75 -21.52
N VAL A 695 -0.25 -13.52 -20.46
CA VAL A 695 -0.64 -13.01 -19.15
C VAL A 695 0.50 -12.15 -18.57
N LYS A 696 0.13 -11.07 -17.87
CA LYS A 696 1.07 -10.02 -17.46
C LYS A 696 1.49 -10.16 -16.01
N THR A 697 0.56 -10.53 -15.14
CA THR A 697 0.81 -10.53 -13.70
C THR A 697 0.18 -11.75 -13.02
N LEU A 698 0.96 -12.39 -12.15
CA LEU A 698 0.49 -13.40 -11.19
C LEU A 698 0.48 -12.78 -9.79
N ARG A 699 -0.59 -12.99 -9.02
CA ARG A 699 -0.81 -12.34 -7.73
C ARG A 699 -1.13 -13.32 -6.60
N PHE A 700 -0.95 -12.86 -5.37
CA PHE A 700 -1.35 -13.56 -4.15
C PHE A 700 -1.81 -12.55 -3.10
N ARG A 701 -2.89 -12.84 -2.37
CA ARG A 701 -3.38 -11.98 -1.28
C ARG A 701 -3.06 -12.59 0.07
N ALA A 702 -2.52 -11.76 0.96
CA ALA A 702 -2.22 -12.16 2.33
C ALA A 702 -2.59 -11.03 3.30
N ILE A 703 -3.21 -11.38 4.42
CA ILE A 703 -3.42 -10.43 5.50
C ILE A 703 -2.07 -10.14 6.12
N SER A 704 -1.67 -8.88 6.10
CA SER A 704 -0.33 -8.47 6.51
C SER A 704 -0.42 -7.34 7.52
N GLN A 705 0.21 -7.54 8.67
CA GLN A 705 0.85 -6.40 9.34
C GLN A 705 2.09 -6.01 8.52
N PRO A 706 2.57 -4.75 8.57
CA PRO A 706 3.80 -4.32 7.90
C PRO A 706 5.04 -5.19 8.19
N ALA A 707 5.02 -5.95 9.30
CA ALA A 707 6.08 -6.87 9.71
C ALA A 707 5.78 -8.36 9.41
N ALA A 708 4.71 -8.68 8.69
CA ALA A 708 4.41 -10.05 8.30
C ALA A 708 5.44 -10.50 7.26
N ARG A 709 6.35 -11.39 7.66
CA ARG A 709 7.27 -12.11 6.77
C ARG A 709 6.45 -12.86 5.72
N VAL A 710 6.18 -12.21 4.60
CA VAL A 710 5.35 -12.84 3.57
C VAL A 710 6.14 -13.89 2.81
N SER A 711 5.71 -15.13 3.08
CA SER A 711 5.88 -16.37 2.31
C SER A 711 7.21 -16.61 1.59
N THR A 712 8.33 -16.49 2.31
CA THR A 712 9.66 -16.92 1.83
C THR A 712 9.71 -18.38 1.33
N LYS A 713 8.77 -19.24 1.72
CA LYS A 713 8.69 -20.66 1.31
C LYS A 713 8.18 -20.92 -0.12
N LEU A 714 7.47 -19.97 -0.74
CA LEU A 714 6.97 -20.09 -2.13
C LEU A 714 7.84 -19.31 -3.14
N GLY A 715 9.03 -18.89 -2.73
CA GLY A 715 9.92 -18.03 -3.53
C GLY A 715 9.57 -16.56 -3.45
N PHE A 716 8.81 -16.11 -2.44
CA PHE A 716 8.58 -14.69 -2.21
C PHE A 716 9.81 -14.10 -1.55
N HIS A 717 10.28 -12.97 -2.08
CA HIS A 717 11.29 -12.16 -1.43
C HIS A 717 10.55 -11.06 -0.68
N HIS A 718 10.68 -11.10 0.64
CA HIS A 718 10.61 -9.88 1.41
C HIS A 718 12.02 -9.31 1.37
N ASP A 719 12.21 -8.16 0.75
CA ASP A 719 13.30 -7.30 1.16
C ASP A 719 12.96 -6.93 2.62
N GLU A 720 13.69 -7.52 3.57
CA GLU A 720 13.68 -7.04 4.95
C GLU A 720 14.21 -5.58 4.86
N PHE A 721 13.30 -4.61 4.85
CA PHE A 721 13.63 -3.19 4.87
C PHE A 721 13.89 -2.72 6.31
#